data_AF-A0A2U1NU86-F1
#
_entry.id   AF-A0A2U1NU86-F1
#
_cell.length_a   1.000
_cell.length_b   1.000
_cell.length_c   1.000
_cell.angle_alpha   90.00
_cell.angle_beta   90.00
_cell.angle_gamma   90.00
#
_symmetry.space_group_name_H-M   'P 1'
#
loop_
_entity.id
_entity.type
_entity.pdbx_description
1 polymer ?
#
loop_
_entity_poly.entity_id
_entity_poly.type
_entity_poly.pdbx_seq_one_letter_code
_entity_poly.pdbx_strand_id
1 'polypeptide(L)'
;MANGWFLLIFLVLSISLVANIHTCLCAPNISAVCSKQERLALLKFKHSVKDVADMLSSWVGDDCCQWERVHCDEVTGKVDSLHLRGREDGIIRDEYLIGKEVITSLGDLRHLKFLDLSGNDFKKSRIPEFIGSFKQLSYLNLSNAYFSGVIPPQIGNLSNLKVLDLGSSPDSDTANTLMSDDMSWISGLSLLKYLDLSKVDLSKAQNRDMVFYMMPSLVKLSLSGCSLTNADLGTLSNSIKILANIKHLDLGGNHFKGQFPRFFQNMTSLEFLDLSYFNFSLSRNSTNFLSTIHYFPKMRLSSCGLHNMHLSPNHLNFTKISIIQHLDLSRNLIEGRFLSAFTNMTSLLSLDLADNMLNSSVSIMPNLLRLDLSRNNFEHIEDVGIWRQCHLKELTVSDNQLSIELTDSPKNVSECSQYAFERLELDGSLKGAFPADSLGRMANLRGLSLSGNELTGPIPESLGRLRLLEELDLSYNQLTGPIPTFIGKLTTLDLSGNQLNGSIPESFGSLTALIKLDLSINQLTGHIPTSLGRLVSLQLLSVSSNSLNGTVPVSIGQLTKLRDLDISANSLEGVITEAHFANLSMLKYLTTASNSKLTFIVSREWKPPFQLISAYLSSNKIINGFPQWLRTQNKLRRLRLSSASITGPLPTWLRKMPVVDFLDLSHNKLSGPLTNLPNEGSVDVSDSYSKALFLQDNLFNESIPMSLCRIIDLKILDLSRNRLTGRIPECLGNMRNLHIMQFSSNQLSGVIPRKLNGMINGSSFEKDPRDLWSEKNLIQVMKGVSLGYTTTFRNVINMDLSSNNLVGEIPVELMSLSALLGLNLSNNHLNGCIPDSIGNMKMLNSLDFSGNQLTGRIPPSIGALNFLSHLNLSHNNLSGRIPTGNQLQTFTDPSIYVGNRDLCGAPLPKNCSNNEDQTTMHKNSKAANHKSNKVWFYIDIMSGFAAGFWGVIGLLLFKKDWRHKLFRFSKEIMDKIYCSGAKS
;
A
#
# COMPACT_ATOMS: atom_id res chain seq x y z
N MET A 1 38.89 66.96 59.62
CA MET A 1 37.53 66.87 59.04
C MET A 1 37.50 66.49 57.55
N ALA A 2 38.59 65.98 56.95
CA ALA A 2 38.63 65.67 55.50
C ALA A 2 38.46 64.17 55.12
N ASN A 3 38.63 63.23 56.06
CA ASN A 3 38.61 61.79 55.73
C ASN A 3 37.22 61.12 55.80
N GLY A 4 36.23 61.75 56.45
CA GLY A 4 34.87 61.21 56.52
C GLY A 4 34.05 61.40 55.24
N TRP A 5 34.28 62.52 54.54
CA TRP A 5 33.58 62.83 53.28
C TRP A 5 34.07 61.97 52.12
N PHE A 6 35.35 61.62 52.06
CA PHE A 6 35.87 60.70 51.05
C PHE A 6 35.29 59.30 51.19
N LEU A 7 35.17 58.79 52.43
CA LEU A 7 34.55 57.49 52.69
C LEU A 7 33.05 57.49 52.35
N LEU A 8 32.33 58.58 52.65
CA LEU A 8 30.92 58.70 52.30
C LEU A 8 30.71 58.80 50.77
N ILE A 9 31.56 59.55 50.07
CA ILE A 9 31.52 59.68 48.60
C ILE A 9 31.90 58.35 47.94
N PHE A 10 32.90 57.63 48.47
CA PHE A 10 33.27 56.30 47.97
C PHE A 10 32.15 55.28 48.23
N LEU A 11 31.48 55.34 49.39
CA LEU A 11 30.33 54.48 49.69
C LEU A 11 29.13 54.81 48.78
N VAL A 12 28.85 56.09 48.54
CA VAL A 12 27.76 56.52 47.66
C VAL A 12 28.06 56.18 46.20
N LEU A 13 29.31 56.36 45.73
CA LEU A 13 29.72 55.96 44.39
C LEU A 13 29.70 54.45 44.21
N SER A 14 30.18 53.68 45.18
CA SER A 14 30.13 52.20 45.13
C SER A 14 28.71 51.65 45.27
N ILE A 15 27.84 52.25 46.09
CA ILE A 15 26.42 51.93 46.14
C ILE A 15 25.71 52.35 44.84
N SER A 16 26.10 53.47 44.20
CA SER A 16 25.55 53.86 42.88
C SER A 16 26.06 52.98 41.74
N LEU A 17 27.29 52.45 41.83
CA LEU A 17 27.87 51.52 40.86
C LEU A 17 27.26 50.12 41.04
N VAL A 18 27.06 49.66 42.28
CA VAL A 18 26.35 48.40 42.58
C VAL A 18 24.84 48.53 42.28
N ALA A 19 24.23 49.69 42.51
CA ALA A 19 22.85 49.95 42.11
C ALA A 19 22.71 49.99 40.59
N ASN A 20 23.65 50.59 39.84
CA ASN A 20 23.64 50.55 38.37
C ASN A 20 24.02 49.18 37.77
N ILE A 21 24.77 48.34 38.50
CA ILE A 21 25.04 46.94 38.13
C ILE A 21 23.84 46.04 38.48
N HIS A 22 23.01 46.41 39.46
CA HIS A 22 21.80 45.66 39.84
C HIS A 22 20.46 46.22 39.30
N THR A 23 20.44 47.38 38.65
CA THR A 23 19.24 47.87 37.92
C THR A 23 19.31 47.67 36.40
N CYS A 24 20.25 46.87 35.91
CA CYS A 24 20.28 46.45 34.49
C CYS A 24 20.45 44.93 34.30
N LEU A 25 19.92 44.12 35.21
CA LEU A 25 19.81 42.66 35.07
C LEU A 25 18.46 42.16 35.61
N CYS A 26 17.39 42.82 35.18
CA CYS A 26 16.01 42.32 35.26
C CYS A 26 15.18 42.98 34.15
N ALA A 27 15.68 42.96 32.91
CA ALA A 27 14.74 42.65 31.84
C ALA A 27 14.49 41.14 31.97
N PRO A 28 13.23 40.66 32.03
CA PRO A 28 13.01 39.25 31.82
C PRO A 28 13.72 38.90 30.50
N ASN A 29 14.35 37.72 30.42
CA ASN A 29 14.56 37.07 29.14
C ASN A 29 13.16 36.93 28.53
N ILE A 30 12.69 37.96 27.83
CA ILE A 30 11.55 37.86 26.95
C ILE A 30 12.11 36.99 25.84
N SER A 31 11.92 35.68 25.97
CA SER A 31 12.01 34.78 24.83
C SER A 31 11.24 35.47 23.72
N ALA A 32 11.90 35.85 22.63
CA ALA A 32 11.26 36.60 21.57
C ALA A 32 10.13 35.73 21.01
N VAL A 33 8.90 36.02 21.43
CA VAL A 33 7.73 35.22 21.10
C VAL A 33 7.39 35.46 19.63
N CYS A 34 7.08 34.38 18.91
CA CYS A 34 6.65 34.44 17.52
C CYS A 34 5.61 35.54 17.25
N SER A 35 5.80 36.29 16.16
CA SER A 35 4.86 37.34 15.74
C SER A 35 3.44 36.78 15.53
N LYS A 36 2.42 37.50 16.01
CA LYS A 36 1.00 37.14 15.76
C LYS A 36 0.71 36.95 14.27
N GLN A 37 1.32 37.74 13.40
CA GLN A 37 1.14 37.62 11.95
C GLN A 37 1.75 36.34 11.38
N GLU A 38 2.99 36.00 11.78
CA GLU A 38 3.70 34.79 11.31
C GLU A 38 3.02 33.54 11.82
N ARG A 39 2.61 33.55 13.10
CA ARG A 39 1.77 32.50 13.68
C ARG A 39 0.47 32.29 12.90
N LEU A 40 -0.25 33.36 12.58
CA LEU A 40 -1.50 33.26 11.81
C LEU A 40 -1.25 32.73 10.40
N ALA A 41 -0.14 33.11 9.76
CA ALA A 41 0.26 32.58 8.45
C ALA A 41 0.51 31.07 8.49
N LEU A 42 1.24 30.60 9.50
CA LEU A 42 1.52 29.17 9.72
C LEU A 42 0.25 28.39 10.07
N LEU A 43 -0.62 28.92 10.92
CA LEU A 43 -1.90 28.27 11.22
C LEU A 43 -2.77 28.18 9.98
N LYS A 44 -2.86 29.23 9.16
CA LYS A 44 -3.57 29.15 7.87
C LYS A 44 -3.00 28.04 7.00
N PHE A 45 -1.67 27.91 6.94
CA PHE A 45 -1.02 26.84 6.17
C PHE A 45 -1.39 25.46 6.71
N LYS A 46 -1.31 25.26 8.03
CA LYS A 46 -1.75 24.03 8.71
C LYS A 46 -3.19 23.65 8.37
N HIS A 47 -4.11 24.62 8.30
CA HIS A 47 -5.50 24.35 7.93
C HIS A 47 -5.69 24.05 6.43
N SER A 48 -4.75 24.43 5.58
CA SER A 48 -4.81 24.21 4.13
C SER A 48 -4.28 22.85 3.67
N VAL A 49 -3.50 22.17 4.51
CA VAL A 49 -2.90 20.87 4.21
C VAL A 49 -3.53 19.77 5.06
N LYS A 50 -3.71 18.59 4.47
CA LYS A 50 -4.08 17.37 5.16
C LYS A 50 -2.81 16.73 5.71
N ASP A 51 -2.70 16.73 7.03
CA ASP A 51 -1.57 16.17 7.77
C ASP A 51 -1.94 14.78 8.32
N VAL A 52 -1.82 13.74 7.48
CA VAL A 52 -2.16 12.37 7.87
C VAL A 52 -1.18 11.84 8.92
N ALA A 53 0.10 12.22 8.80
CA ALA A 53 1.19 11.73 9.64
C ALA A 53 1.39 12.49 10.94
N ASP A 54 0.62 13.56 11.19
CA ASP A 54 0.78 14.43 12.36
C ASP A 54 2.11 15.21 12.41
N MET A 55 2.69 15.52 11.24
CA MET A 55 3.91 16.34 11.10
C MET A 55 3.78 17.75 11.68
N LEU A 56 2.55 18.28 11.74
CA LEU A 56 2.21 19.62 12.24
C LEU A 56 1.45 19.56 13.58
N SER A 57 1.42 18.39 14.24
CA SER A 57 0.65 18.19 15.46
C SER A 57 1.07 19.11 16.61
N SER A 58 2.37 19.40 16.73
CA SER A 58 2.96 20.34 17.70
C SER A 58 2.57 21.81 17.49
N TRP A 59 1.97 22.16 16.34
CA TRP A 59 1.60 23.54 16.02
C TRP A 59 0.35 23.99 16.79
N VAL A 60 0.52 24.20 18.09
CA VAL A 60 -0.50 24.61 19.07
C VAL A 60 0.11 25.61 20.06
N GLY A 61 -0.73 26.46 20.68
CA GLY A 61 -0.26 27.52 21.57
C GLY A 61 0.09 28.84 20.85
N ASP A 62 0.72 29.75 21.59
CA ASP A 62 0.95 31.14 21.14
C ASP A 62 2.37 31.41 20.61
N ASP A 63 3.36 30.61 21.00
CA ASP A 63 4.73 30.74 20.51
C ASP A 63 5.02 29.72 19.40
N CYS A 64 4.96 30.16 18.14
CA CYS A 64 5.24 29.30 17.01
C CYS A 64 6.71 28.87 16.89
N CYS A 65 7.62 29.50 17.63
CA CYS A 65 9.04 29.12 17.64
C CYS A 65 9.29 27.83 18.45
N GLN A 66 8.31 27.36 19.23
CA GLN A 66 8.34 26.06 19.91
C GLN A 66 7.73 24.94 19.07
N TRP A 67 7.21 25.26 17.87
CA TRP A 67 6.59 24.27 17.01
C TRP A 67 7.64 23.44 16.30
N GLU A 68 7.42 22.13 16.25
CA GLU A 68 8.31 21.24 15.52
C GLU A 68 8.39 21.70 14.06
N ARG A 69 9.60 21.67 13.49
CA ARG A 69 9.91 22.07 12.10
C ARG A 69 9.80 23.56 11.79
N VAL A 70 9.48 24.41 12.78
CA VAL A 70 9.55 25.87 12.68
C VAL A 70 10.77 26.35 13.46
N HIS A 71 11.63 27.14 12.82
CA HIS A 71 12.77 27.76 13.50
C HIS A 71 12.69 29.28 13.35
N CYS A 72 13.08 29.95 14.44
CA CYS A 72 13.08 31.39 14.54
C CYS A 72 14.49 31.90 14.82
N ASP A 73 14.74 33.13 14.40
CA ASP A 73 15.95 33.86 14.76
C ASP A 73 15.97 34.12 16.27
N GLU A 74 17.05 33.68 16.95
CA GLU A 74 17.18 33.68 18.41
C GLU A 74 17.10 35.08 19.04
N VAL A 75 17.39 36.13 18.26
CA VAL A 75 17.42 37.52 18.73
C VAL A 75 16.07 38.21 18.49
N THR A 76 15.46 37.99 17.33
CA THR A 76 14.26 38.72 16.89
C THR A 76 12.95 37.95 17.08
N GLY A 77 13.00 36.64 17.28
CA GLY A 77 11.82 35.76 17.40
C GLY A 77 11.01 35.64 16.10
N LYS A 78 11.60 36.06 14.96
CA LYS A 78 10.97 35.96 13.63
C LYS A 78 11.24 34.60 13.03
N VAL A 79 10.24 34.03 12.36
CA VAL A 79 10.38 32.75 11.65
C VAL A 79 11.34 32.93 10.48
N ASP A 80 12.45 32.20 10.50
CA ASP A 80 13.46 32.28 9.44
C ASP A 80 13.66 30.95 8.68
N SER A 81 13.20 29.81 9.23
CA SER A 81 13.34 28.51 8.58
C SER A 81 12.14 27.59 8.79
N LEU A 82 11.69 26.94 7.71
CA LEU A 82 10.63 25.92 7.72
C LEU A 82 11.13 24.59 7.14
N HIS A 83 11.08 23.51 7.93
CA HIS A 83 11.60 22.18 7.60
C HIS A 83 10.47 21.14 7.45
N LEU A 84 9.68 21.27 6.40
CA LEU A 84 8.46 20.49 6.20
C LEU A 84 8.64 19.29 5.26
N ARG A 85 9.89 18.80 5.09
CA ARG A 85 10.17 17.64 4.25
C ARG A 85 9.36 16.41 4.66
N GLY A 86 8.65 15.82 3.70
CA GLY A 86 8.02 14.50 3.79
C GLY A 86 9.01 13.38 3.49
N ARG A 87 8.74 12.18 4.00
CA ARG A 87 9.63 11.01 3.93
C ARG A 87 9.36 10.20 2.67
N GLU A 88 10.44 9.86 1.96
CA GLU A 88 10.42 9.07 0.72
C GLU A 88 10.59 7.55 0.95
N ASP A 89 10.96 7.12 2.17
CA ASP A 89 11.32 5.73 2.47
C ASP A 89 10.11 4.85 2.81
N GLY A 90 9.94 3.74 2.09
CA GLY A 90 8.81 2.80 2.22
C GLY A 90 8.73 1.95 3.49
N ILE A 91 9.62 2.15 4.47
CA ILE A 91 9.70 1.35 5.71
C ILE A 91 8.57 1.71 6.68
N ILE A 92 8.11 2.97 6.68
CA ILE A 92 7.01 3.45 7.53
C ILE A 92 5.99 4.16 6.65
N ARG A 93 4.77 3.61 6.57
CA ARG A 93 3.70 4.15 5.70
C ARG A 93 3.31 5.57 6.11
N ASP A 94 3.25 6.49 5.15
CA ASP A 94 2.50 7.76 5.22
C ASP A 94 3.11 8.92 6.06
N GLU A 95 4.36 9.36 5.83
CA GLU A 95 4.93 10.62 6.40
C GLU A 95 5.05 11.77 5.39
N TYR A 96 3.92 12.33 4.95
CA TYR A 96 3.91 13.49 4.05
C TYR A 96 2.64 14.34 4.20
N LEU A 97 2.73 15.63 3.86
CA LEU A 97 1.61 16.56 3.82
C LEU A 97 0.91 16.49 2.47
N ILE A 98 -0.42 16.59 2.47
CA ILE A 98 -1.23 16.61 1.24
C ILE A 98 -1.94 17.95 1.12
N GLY A 99 -1.57 18.79 0.16
CA GLY A 99 -2.19 20.10 -0.09
C GLY A 99 -2.82 20.20 -1.47
N LYS A 100 -3.86 21.02 -1.64
CA LYS A 100 -4.35 21.36 -2.99
C LYS A 100 -3.43 22.34 -3.71
N GLU A 101 -2.79 23.21 -2.94
CA GLU A 101 -1.80 24.19 -3.37
C GLU A 101 -1.04 24.67 -2.12
N VAL A 102 0.06 25.38 -2.33
CA VAL A 102 0.72 26.13 -1.27
C VAL A 102 0.04 27.49 -1.16
N ILE A 103 -0.63 27.74 -0.03
CA ILE A 103 -1.44 28.95 0.15
C ILE A 103 -0.59 30.23 0.27
N THR A 104 -1.16 31.33 -0.21
CA THR A 104 -0.49 32.65 -0.27
C THR A 104 -0.10 33.24 1.08
N SER A 105 -0.72 32.79 2.18
CA SER A 105 -0.40 33.33 3.51
C SER A 105 1.03 33.02 3.95
N LEU A 106 1.68 31.99 3.42
CA LEU A 106 3.11 31.77 3.69
C LEU A 106 3.97 32.94 3.23
N GLY A 107 3.53 33.73 2.25
CA GLY A 107 4.19 34.97 1.82
C GLY A 107 4.29 36.05 2.90
N ASP A 108 3.53 35.93 4.00
CA ASP A 108 3.65 36.83 5.16
C ASP A 108 4.92 36.59 5.99
N LEU A 109 5.62 35.47 5.79
CA LEU A 109 6.88 35.13 6.46
C LEU A 109 8.07 35.86 5.81
N ARG A 110 8.10 37.20 5.94
CA ARG A 110 9.04 38.06 5.19
C ARG A 110 10.52 37.88 5.54
N HIS A 111 10.83 37.25 6.67
CA HIS A 111 12.20 36.99 7.14
C HIS A 111 12.69 35.58 6.81
N LEU A 112 11.92 34.82 6.03
CA LEU A 112 12.25 33.44 5.70
C LEU A 112 13.54 33.37 4.85
N LYS A 113 14.50 32.60 5.36
CA LYS A 113 15.80 32.30 4.75
C LYS A 113 15.86 30.88 4.20
N PHE A 114 15.07 29.96 4.77
CA PHE A 114 15.05 28.54 4.42
C PHE A 114 13.61 28.01 4.29
N LEU A 115 13.28 27.42 3.15
CA LEU A 115 12.00 26.76 2.91
C LEU A 115 12.22 25.38 2.28
N ASP A 116 11.87 24.33 2.99
CA ASP A 116 11.85 22.95 2.49
C ASP A 116 10.44 22.36 2.57
N LEU A 117 9.84 22.16 1.39
CA LEU A 117 8.55 21.50 1.20
C LEU A 117 8.70 20.16 0.45
N SER A 118 9.92 19.63 0.34
CA SER A 118 10.20 18.44 -0.45
C SER A 118 9.48 17.19 0.05
N GLY A 119 9.24 16.20 -0.82
CA GLY A 119 8.63 14.92 -0.44
C GLY A 119 7.19 15.01 0.05
N ASN A 120 6.47 16.10 -0.23
CA ASN A 120 5.04 16.26 0.06
C ASN A 120 4.18 16.03 -1.18
N ASP A 121 2.85 16.04 -1.06
CA ASP A 121 1.94 15.91 -2.21
C ASP A 121 1.06 17.16 -2.36
N PHE A 122 1.45 18.08 -3.24
CA PHE A 122 0.65 19.26 -3.60
C PHE A 122 -0.21 19.04 -4.86
N LYS A 123 -0.60 17.80 -5.17
CA LYS A 123 -1.64 17.41 -6.14
C LYS A 123 -1.55 18.07 -7.51
N LYS A 124 -0.34 18.13 -8.09
CA LYS A 124 -0.09 18.74 -9.41
C LYS A 124 -0.45 20.23 -9.48
N SER A 125 -0.44 20.93 -8.35
CA SER A 125 -0.62 22.38 -8.33
C SER A 125 0.56 23.12 -8.95
N ARG A 126 0.34 24.39 -9.31
CA ARG A 126 1.41 25.27 -9.79
C ARG A 126 2.24 25.77 -8.62
N ILE A 127 3.53 25.97 -8.85
CA ILE A 127 4.39 26.68 -7.91
C ILE A 127 3.86 28.13 -7.77
N PRO A 128 3.52 28.61 -6.57
CA PRO A 128 2.96 29.95 -6.41
C PRO A 128 3.97 31.07 -6.70
N GLU A 129 3.52 32.10 -7.43
CA GLU A 129 4.36 33.24 -7.79
C GLU A 129 4.88 34.03 -6.58
N PHE A 130 4.13 34.04 -5.46
CA PHE A 130 4.51 34.78 -4.25
C PHE A 130 5.83 34.28 -3.64
N ILE A 131 6.28 33.06 -3.96
CA ILE A 131 7.58 32.56 -3.50
C ILE A 131 8.70 33.51 -3.93
N GLY A 132 8.59 34.15 -5.10
CA GLY A 132 9.54 35.17 -5.57
C GLY A 132 9.59 36.46 -4.73
N SER A 133 8.71 36.61 -3.75
CA SER A 133 8.70 37.78 -2.84
C SER A 133 9.63 37.64 -1.63
N PHE A 134 10.12 36.43 -1.32
CA PHE A 134 10.99 36.18 -0.16
C PHE A 134 12.41 36.72 -0.35
N LYS A 135 12.61 38.01 -0.08
CA LYS A 135 13.88 38.71 -0.36
C LYS A 135 15.10 38.15 0.39
N GLN A 136 14.90 37.44 1.50
CA GLN A 136 15.99 36.86 2.30
C GLN A 136 16.23 35.37 2.02
N LEU A 137 15.41 34.76 1.15
CA LEU A 137 15.47 33.32 0.92
C LEU A 137 16.82 32.93 0.31
N SER A 138 17.48 31.98 0.98
CA SER A 138 18.79 31.46 0.62
C SER A 138 18.73 29.97 0.23
N TYR A 139 17.70 29.26 0.69
CA TYR A 139 17.46 27.85 0.39
C TYR A 139 15.98 27.64 0.07
N LEU A 140 15.70 27.05 -1.10
CA LEU A 140 14.38 26.65 -1.53
C LEU A 140 14.43 25.21 -2.07
N ASN A 141 13.69 24.31 -1.42
CA ASN A 141 13.53 22.94 -1.88
C ASN A 141 12.04 22.59 -2.03
N LEU A 142 11.64 22.33 -3.28
CA LEU A 142 10.29 21.91 -3.67
C LEU A 142 10.33 20.56 -4.41
N SER A 143 11.42 19.79 -4.30
CA SER A 143 11.58 18.53 -5.01
C SER A 143 10.63 17.46 -4.50
N ASN A 144 10.22 16.54 -5.38
CA ASN A 144 9.31 15.44 -5.03
C ASN A 144 7.99 15.90 -4.36
N ALA A 145 7.58 17.14 -4.61
CA ALA A 145 6.41 17.75 -3.98
C ALA A 145 5.14 17.69 -4.85
N TYR A 146 5.19 16.96 -5.97
CA TYR A 146 4.13 16.83 -6.97
C TYR A 146 3.62 18.19 -7.52
N PHE A 147 4.49 19.18 -7.73
CA PHE A 147 4.13 20.40 -8.46
C PHE A 147 4.08 20.17 -9.98
N SER A 148 3.38 21.04 -10.70
CA SER A 148 3.10 20.89 -12.13
C SER A 148 2.90 22.25 -12.83
N GLY A 149 3.13 22.28 -14.15
CA GLY A 149 2.97 23.49 -14.96
C GLY A 149 4.25 24.32 -15.09
N VAL A 150 4.11 25.56 -15.55
CA VAL A 150 5.27 26.42 -15.86
C VAL A 150 5.90 26.95 -14.57
N ILE A 151 7.23 26.86 -14.46
CA ILE A 151 8.01 27.45 -13.36
C ILE A 151 7.82 28.99 -13.41
N PRO A 152 7.36 29.63 -12.32
CA PRO A 152 7.09 31.07 -12.31
C PRO A 152 8.41 31.88 -12.41
N PRO A 153 8.55 32.79 -13.41
CA PRO A 153 9.75 33.62 -13.57
C PRO A 153 10.08 34.49 -12.36
N GLN A 154 9.10 34.75 -11.49
CA GLN A 154 9.26 35.49 -10.23
C GLN A 154 10.26 34.82 -9.29
N ILE A 155 10.53 33.52 -9.41
CA ILE A 155 11.63 32.85 -8.69
C ILE A 155 12.97 33.54 -8.99
N GLY A 156 13.16 34.05 -10.21
CA GLY A 156 14.34 34.84 -10.60
C GLY A 156 14.55 36.11 -9.76
N ASN A 157 13.55 36.59 -9.02
CA ASN A 157 13.69 37.74 -8.11
C ASN A 157 14.42 37.41 -6.79
N LEU A 158 14.77 36.15 -6.55
CA LEU A 158 15.41 35.66 -5.33
C LEU A 158 16.94 35.80 -5.41
N SER A 159 17.43 37.04 -5.44
CA SER A 159 18.86 37.33 -5.62
C SER A 159 19.78 36.78 -4.52
N ASN A 160 19.25 36.45 -3.34
CA ASN A 160 19.97 35.84 -2.21
C ASN A 160 20.02 34.31 -2.23
N LEU A 161 19.35 33.68 -3.20
CA LEU A 161 19.20 32.23 -3.27
C LEU A 161 20.54 31.56 -3.58
N LYS A 162 20.89 30.57 -2.76
CA LYS A 162 22.12 29.76 -2.91
C LYS A 162 21.79 28.34 -3.35
N VAL A 163 20.63 27.82 -2.93
CA VAL A 163 20.15 26.47 -3.27
C VAL A 163 18.73 26.56 -3.81
N LEU A 164 18.54 26.02 -5.02
CA LEU A 164 17.24 25.81 -5.64
C LEU A 164 17.13 24.35 -6.08
N ASP A 165 16.20 23.63 -5.47
CA ASP A 165 15.87 22.25 -5.84
C ASP A 165 14.40 22.15 -6.23
N LEU A 166 14.16 21.87 -7.52
CA LEU A 166 12.85 21.64 -8.12
C LEU A 166 12.74 20.23 -8.72
N GLY A 167 13.68 19.34 -8.38
CA GLY A 167 13.83 18.03 -9.01
C GLY A 167 12.70 17.03 -8.69
N SER A 168 12.67 15.93 -9.45
CA SER A 168 11.84 14.76 -9.15
C SER A 168 12.67 13.47 -9.16
N SER A 169 12.30 12.54 -8.30
CA SER A 169 12.89 11.21 -8.17
C SER A 169 12.60 10.38 -9.42
N PRO A 170 13.54 9.50 -9.85
CA PRO A 170 13.35 8.61 -10.99
C PRO A 170 12.17 7.63 -10.87
N ASP A 171 11.79 7.25 -9.64
CA ASP A 171 10.86 6.15 -9.36
C ASP A 171 9.38 6.60 -9.26
N SER A 172 9.07 7.88 -9.49
CA SER A 172 7.69 8.34 -9.53
C SER A 172 7.05 7.94 -10.87
N ASP A 173 6.18 6.91 -10.85
CA ASP A 173 5.34 6.45 -11.99
C ASP A 173 4.43 7.54 -12.61
N THR A 174 4.43 8.75 -12.04
CA THR A 174 3.74 9.92 -12.57
C THR A 174 4.76 10.98 -12.97
N ALA A 175 4.96 11.17 -14.27
CA ALA A 175 5.79 12.24 -14.80
C ALA A 175 5.43 13.58 -14.13
N ASN A 176 6.39 14.20 -13.43
CA ASN A 176 6.27 15.61 -13.06
C ASN A 176 6.11 16.41 -14.35
N THR A 177 5.08 17.24 -14.42
CA THR A 177 4.81 18.08 -15.59
C THR A 177 5.29 19.51 -15.36
N LEU A 178 6.30 19.70 -14.48
CA LEU A 178 6.98 20.98 -14.38
C LEU A 178 7.72 21.23 -15.68
N MET A 179 7.54 22.42 -16.23
CA MET A 179 8.15 22.84 -17.47
C MET A 179 8.66 24.28 -17.35
N SER A 180 9.57 24.64 -18.23
CA SER A 180 9.97 26.04 -18.42
C SER A 180 9.73 26.42 -19.88
N ASP A 181 9.11 27.57 -20.11
CA ASP A 181 8.94 28.09 -21.48
C ASP A 181 10.12 29.00 -21.89
N ASP A 182 10.84 29.55 -20.92
CA ASP A 182 12.04 30.39 -21.12
C ASP A 182 12.96 30.24 -19.90
N MET A 183 14.26 30.07 -20.12
CA MET A 183 15.24 29.96 -19.04
C MET A 183 15.85 31.31 -18.61
N SER A 184 15.42 32.44 -19.18
CA SER A 184 15.99 33.77 -18.85
C SER A 184 15.85 34.18 -17.38
N TRP A 185 14.86 33.66 -16.65
CA TRP A 185 14.63 33.99 -15.23
C TRP A 185 15.80 33.63 -14.32
N ILE A 186 16.63 32.66 -14.72
CA ILE A 186 17.79 32.23 -13.95
C ILE A 186 18.85 33.35 -13.80
N SER A 187 18.84 34.33 -14.71
CA SER A 187 19.78 35.46 -14.71
C SER A 187 19.71 36.33 -13.44
N GLY A 188 18.56 36.33 -12.75
CA GLY A 188 18.40 37.04 -11.48
C GLY A 188 19.00 36.31 -10.27
N LEU A 189 19.42 35.04 -10.41
CA LEU A 189 19.94 34.19 -9.33
C LEU A 189 21.47 34.21 -9.26
N SER A 190 22.06 35.38 -9.11
CA SER A 190 23.53 35.57 -9.21
C SER A 190 24.37 34.88 -8.12
N LEU A 191 23.77 34.60 -6.96
CA LEU A 191 24.43 33.91 -5.82
C LEU A 191 24.20 32.40 -5.79
N LEU A 192 23.52 31.85 -6.79
CA LEU A 192 23.14 30.44 -6.82
C LEU A 192 24.38 29.54 -6.91
N LYS A 193 24.45 28.56 -6.00
CA LYS A 193 25.53 27.56 -5.93
C LYS A 193 25.05 26.16 -6.31
N TYR A 194 23.79 25.86 -6.03
CA TYR A 194 23.14 24.58 -6.31
C TYR A 194 21.88 24.84 -7.11
N LEU A 195 21.77 24.19 -8.27
CA LEU A 195 20.56 24.15 -9.08
C LEU A 195 20.24 22.70 -9.44
N ASP A 196 19.04 22.25 -9.09
CA ASP A 196 18.51 20.95 -9.50
C ASP A 196 17.17 21.14 -10.18
N LEU A 197 17.12 20.78 -11.47
CA LEU A 197 15.93 20.80 -12.32
C LEU A 197 15.62 19.40 -12.84
N SER A 198 16.08 18.34 -12.16
CA SER A 198 15.90 16.96 -12.61
C SER A 198 14.43 16.68 -12.93
N LYS A 199 14.15 16.11 -14.12
CA LYS A 199 12.81 15.80 -14.66
C LYS A 199 11.92 17.01 -14.97
N VAL A 200 12.44 18.24 -14.94
CA VAL A 200 11.73 19.41 -15.50
C VAL A 200 11.80 19.34 -17.02
N ASP A 201 10.66 19.41 -17.71
CA ASP A 201 10.59 19.43 -19.17
C ASP A 201 11.11 20.76 -19.72
N LEU A 202 12.30 20.72 -20.34
CA LEU A 202 12.92 21.85 -21.02
C LEU A 202 12.79 21.75 -22.55
N SER A 203 12.06 20.78 -23.10
CA SER A 203 12.02 20.52 -24.55
C SER A 203 11.55 21.74 -25.37
N LYS A 204 10.66 22.56 -24.81
CA LYS A 204 10.10 23.77 -25.44
C LYS A 204 10.70 25.09 -24.94
N ALA A 205 11.61 25.05 -23.99
CA ALA A 205 12.17 26.25 -23.39
C ALA A 205 13.01 27.06 -24.39
N GLN A 206 12.84 28.38 -24.38
CA GLN A 206 13.78 29.32 -25.02
C GLN A 206 15.01 29.53 -24.12
N ASN A 207 16.13 29.92 -24.73
CA ASN A 207 17.39 30.26 -24.05
C ASN A 207 17.93 29.20 -23.06
N ARG A 208 17.71 27.91 -23.35
CA ARG A 208 18.09 26.78 -22.50
C ARG A 208 19.59 26.72 -22.19
N ASP A 209 20.38 27.18 -23.14
CA ASP A 209 21.83 27.27 -23.05
C ASP A 209 22.31 28.24 -21.95
N MET A 210 21.49 29.23 -21.54
CA MET A 210 21.82 30.19 -20.47
C MET A 210 22.21 29.53 -19.16
N VAL A 211 21.64 28.36 -18.83
CA VAL A 211 21.95 27.61 -17.60
C VAL A 211 23.43 27.30 -17.50
N PHE A 212 24.06 27.08 -18.65
CA PHE A 212 25.45 26.74 -18.66
C PHE A 212 26.32 27.98 -18.42
N TYR A 213 25.97 29.16 -18.96
CA TYR A 213 26.88 30.30 -18.98
C TYR A 213 26.59 31.49 -18.09
N MET A 214 25.33 31.70 -17.69
CA MET A 214 24.95 32.89 -16.92
C MET A 214 25.25 32.79 -15.43
N MET A 215 25.68 31.63 -14.93
CA MET A 215 25.84 31.35 -13.50
C MET A 215 27.29 31.04 -13.11
N PRO A 216 28.16 32.04 -12.99
CA PRO A 216 29.57 31.81 -12.63
C PRO A 216 29.76 31.27 -11.20
N SER A 217 28.79 31.49 -10.30
CA SER A 217 28.80 31.02 -8.91
C SER A 217 28.42 29.55 -8.72
N LEU A 218 27.95 28.89 -9.78
CA LEU A 218 27.36 27.56 -9.70
C LEU A 218 28.42 26.49 -9.45
N VAL A 219 28.14 25.62 -8.49
CA VAL A 219 29.03 24.52 -8.04
C VAL A 219 28.39 23.16 -8.33
N LYS A 220 27.07 23.04 -8.13
CA LYS A 220 26.29 21.83 -8.42
C LYS A 220 25.16 22.16 -9.40
N LEU A 221 25.11 21.41 -10.50
CA LEU A 221 24.07 21.48 -11.51
C LEU A 221 23.53 20.07 -11.78
N SER A 222 22.21 19.89 -11.62
CA SER A 222 21.51 18.69 -12.08
C SER A 222 20.45 19.05 -13.10
N LEU A 223 20.57 18.47 -14.30
CA LEU A 223 19.62 18.56 -15.41
C LEU A 223 19.22 17.15 -15.88
N SER A 224 19.13 16.22 -14.94
CA SER A 224 18.82 14.82 -15.23
C SER A 224 17.41 14.68 -15.79
N GLY A 225 17.24 14.06 -16.96
CA GLY A 225 15.92 13.82 -17.56
C GLY A 225 15.13 15.07 -17.94
N CYS A 226 15.80 16.16 -18.33
CA CYS A 226 15.17 17.41 -18.79
C CYS A 226 14.84 17.45 -20.29
N SER A 227 14.82 16.29 -20.97
CA SER A 227 14.63 16.17 -22.42
C SER A 227 15.70 16.90 -23.26
N LEU A 228 16.92 17.02 -22.75
CA LEU A 228 18.05 17.61 -23.49
C LEU A 228 18.54 16.68 -24.61
N THR A 229 19.14 17.26 -25.65
CA THR A 229 19.64 16.58 -26.86
C THR A 229 21.07 17.02 -27.19
N ASN A 230 21.75 16.32 -28.11
CA ASN A 230 23.11 16.68 -28.53
C ASN A 230 23.26 18.13 -29.05
N ALA A 231 22.20 18.72 -29.61
CA ALA A 231 22.23 20.11 -30.09
C ALA A 231 22.47 21.10 -28.95
N ASP A 232 21.90 20.83 -27.78
CA ASP A 232 22.06 21.64 -26.58
C ASP A 232 23.53 21.62 -26.11
N LEU A 233 24.20 20.47 -26.23
CA LEU A 233 25.64 20.31 -25.96
C LEU A 233 26.54 20.97 -27.03
N GLY A 234 26.06 21.15 -28.25
CA GLY A 234 26.82 21.79 -29.33
C GLY A 234 27.13 23.26 -29.04
N THR A 235 26.23 23.97 -28.35
CA THR A 235 26.42 25.37 -27.93
C THR A 235 27.54 25.54 -26.89
N LEU A 236 27.74 24.52 -26.03
CA LEU A 236 28.81 24.45 -25.04
C LEU A 236 30.20 24.32 -25.68
N SER A 237 30.31 23.66 -26.83
CA SER A 237 31.59 23.42 -27.51
C SER A 237 32.26 24.72 -28.00
N ASN A 238 31.50 25.81 -28.18
CA ASN A 238 32.00 27.11 -28.64
C ASN A 238 32.28 28.10 -27.49
N SER A 239 31.99 27.70 -26.25
CA SER A 239 31.86 28.59 -25.10
C SER A 239 32.99 28.36 -24.08
N ILE A 240 34.12 29.05 -24.26
CA ILE A 240 35.37 28.84 -23.49
C ILE A 240 35.26 29.27 -21.99
N LYS A 241 34.23 30.03 -21.60
CA LYS A 241 34.15 30.69 -20.28
C LYS A 241 33.31 29.96 -19.23
N ILE A 242 32.80 28.77 -19.53
CA ILE A 242 31.52 28.33 -19.00
C ILE A 242 31.69 26.96 -18.34
N LEU A 243 31.28 26.86 -17.07
CA LEU A 243 31.35 25.69 -16.17
C LEU A 243 32.69 25.38 -15.45
N ALA A 244 33.71 26.24 -15.53
CA ALA A 244 35.00 25.98 -14.86
C ALA A 244 34.89 25.76 -13.33
N ASN A 245 33.87 26.33 -12.68
CA ASN A 245 33.63 26.23 -11.24
C ASN A 245 32.74 25.05 -10.81
N ILE A 246 32.14 24.33 -11.77
CA ILE A 246 31.24 23.22 -11.46
C ILE A 246 32.05 22.04 -10.92
N LYS A 247 31.62 21.57 -9.75
CA LYS A 247 32.14 20.37 -9.08
C LYS A 247 31.20 19.17 -9.24
N HIS A 248 29.90 19.38 -9.38
CA HIS A 248 28.94 18.29 -9.52
C HIS A 248 28.03 18.56 -10.71
N LEU A 249 28.08 17.68 -11.70
CA LEU A 249 27.27 17.78 -12.91
C LEU A 249 26.50 16.48 -13.15
N ASP A 250 25.18 16.56 -13.14
CA ASP A 250 24.29 15.46 -13.48
C ASP A 250 23.53 15.80 -14.77
N LEU A 251 23.76 14.98 -15.79
CA LEU A 251 23.15 15.07 -17.12
C LEU A 251 22.44 13.75 -17.50
N GLY A 252 22.20 12.86 -16.54
CA GLY A 252 21.63 11.55 -16.77
C GLY A 252 20.21 11.60 -17.36
N GLY A 253 19.70 10.49 -17.91
CA GLY A 253 18.31 10.36 -18.33
C GLY A 253 17.86 11.25 -19.51
N ASN A 254 18.78 11.93 -20.19
CA ASN A 254 18.51 12.80 -21.35
C ASN A 254 18.62 12.02 -22.68
N HIS A 255 18.34 12.68 -23.81
CA HIS A 255 18.36 12.07 -25.14
C HIS A 255 19.72 12.22 -25.84
N PHE A 256 20.80 12.09 -25.08
CA PHE A 256 22.15 12.18 -25.61
C PHE A 256 22.60 10.86 -26.25
N LYS A 257 23.33 10.96 -27.37
CA LYS A 257 23.81 9.79 -28.12
C LYS A 257 25.12 10.05 -28.85
N GLY A 258 25.89 9.00 -29.13
CA GLY A 258 27.09 9.09 -29.97
C GLY A 258 28.38 9.22 -29.18
N GLN A 259 29.31 10.06 -29.64
CA GLN A 259 30.64 10.20 -29.03
C GLN A 259 30.61 11.06 -27.76
N PHE A 260 31.58 10.81 -26.86
CA PHE A 260 31.73 11.60 -25.65
C PHE A 260 32.09 13.07 -25.97
N PRO A 261 31.40 14.05 -25.37
CA PRO A 261 31.70 15.46 -25.62
C PRO A 261 33.08 15.89 -25.11
N ARG A 262 33.92 16.47 -25.97
CA ARG A 262 35.30 16.86 -25.62
C ARG A 262 35.38 18.04 -24.65
N PHE A 263 34.33 18.86 -24.53
CA PHE A 263 34.37 20.06 -23.68
C PHE A 263 34.52 19.74 -22.18
N PHE A 264 34.20 18.52 -21.73
CA PHE A 264 34.44 18.09 -20.35
C PHE A 264 35.93 18.18 -19.96
N GLN A 265 36.84 18.15 -20.93
CA GLN A 265 38.28 18.40 -20.71
C GLN A 265 38.56 19.77 -20.08
N ASN A 266 37.72 20.76 -20.37
CA ASN A 266 37.88 22.13 -19.87
C ASN A 266 37.28 22.32 -18.46
N MET A 267 36.57 21.32 -17.91
CA MET A 267 35.92 21.38 -16.60
C MET A 267 36.86 20.86 -15.51
N THR A 268 37.90 21.64 -15.19
CA THR A 268 38.99 21.22 -14.28
C THR A 268 38.59 21.09 -12.81
N SER A 269 37.51 21.75 -12.37
CA SER A 269 37.01 21.66 -10.98
C SER A 269 36.04 20.50 -10.75
N LEU A 270 35.71 19.72 -11.78
CA LEU A 270 34.70 18.68 -11.67
C LEU A 270 35.14 17.63 -10.64
N GLU A 271 34.21 17.18 -9.80
CA GLU A 271 34.38 16.17 -8.77
C GLU A 271 33.41 14.98 -8.96
N PHE A 272 32.24 15.23 -9.56
CA PHE A 272 31.21 14.25 -9.88
C PHE A 272 30.61 14.50 -11.26
N LEU A 273 30.47 13.44 -12.05
CA LEU A 273 29.79 13.44 -13.35
C LEU A 273 28.82 12.26 -13.47
N ASP A 274 27.55 12.55 -13.75
CA ASP A 274 26.54 11.54 -14.10
C ASP A 274 26.09 11.69 -15.55
N LEU A 275 26.25 10.61 -16.31
CA LEU A 275 25.82 10.50 -17.71
C LEU A 275 24.99 9.25 -17.93
N SER A 276 24.30 8.77 -16.90
CA SER A 276 23.46 7.60 -17.00
C SER A 276 22.42 7.76 -18.12
N TYR A 277 22.09 6.70 -18.85
CA TYR A 277 21.24 6.71 -20.05
C TYR A 277 21.83 7.42 -21.29
N PHE A 278 23.10 7.84 -21.29
CA PHE A 278 23.75 8.32 -22.50
C PHE A 278 24.00 7.14 -23.46
N ASN A 279 23.42 7.18 -24.67
CA ASN A 279 23.53 6.05 -25.59
C ASN A 279 24.85 6.05 -26.38
N PHE A 280 25.81 5.23 -25.93
CA PHE A 280 27.11 5.06 -26.61
C PHE A 280 27.11 4.03 -27.75
N SER A 281 26.07 3.19 -27.88
CA SER A 281 26.02 2.09 -28.87
C SER A 281 26.20 2.53 -30.33
N LEU A 282 25.91 3.79 -30.65
CA LEU A 282 26.01 4.36 -31.99
C LEU A 282 27.43 4.84 -32.36
N SER A 283 28.40 4.81 -31.43
CA SER A 283 29.77 5.27 -31.65
C SER A 283 30.67 4.14 -32.21
N ARG A 284 30.69 3.93 -33.54
CA ARG A 284 31.50 2.87 -34.21
C ARG A 284 33.03 2.99 -34.07
N ASN A 285 33.56 4.11 -33.54
CA ASN A 285 34.98 4.31 -33.28
C ASN A 285 35.15 4.84 -31.84
N SER A 286 35.39 3.95 -30.89
CA SER A 286 35.77 4.27 -29.51
C SER A 286 37.16 4.90 -29.47
N THR A 287 37.23 6.17 -29.85
CA THR A 287 38.37 7.03 -29.54
C THR A 287 38.33 7.34 -28.04
N ASN A 288 39.11 6.60 -27.25
CA ASN A 288 39.73 7.00 -25.99
C ASN A 288 38.89 7.93 -25.09
N PHE A 289 37.61 7.60 -24.89
CA PHE A 289 36.64 8.39 -24.13
C PHE A 289 37.19 8.78 -22.75
N LEU A 290 37.73 7.81 -22.01
CA LEU A 290 38.28 8.06 -20.68
C LEU A 290 39.70 8.68 -20.70
N SER A 291 40.40 8.72 -21.84
CA SER A 291 41.70 9.39 -21.94
C SER A 291 41.60 10.92 -21.93
N THR A 292 40.36 11.43 -21.96
CA THR A 292 40.03 12.86 -21.94
C THR A 292 39.62 13.35 -20.55
N ILE A 293 39.49 12.44 -19.57
CA ILE A 293 39.07 12.73 -18.21
C ILE A 293 40.32 12.93 -17.36
N HIS A 294 40.52 14.13 -16.83
CA HIS A 294 41.77 14.44 -16.13
C HIS A 294 41.66 14.62 -14.61
N TYR A 295 40.48 14.75 -13.98
CA TYR A 295 40.46 15.27 -12.59
C TYR A 295 39.33 14.86 -11.63
N PHE A 296 38.25 14.18 -12.03
CA PHE A 296 37.13 13.92 -11.10
C PHE A 296 37.11 12.48 -10.51
N PRO A 297 36.91 12.33 -9.19
CA PRO A 297 36.89 11.04 -8.51
C PRO A 297 35.58 10.25 -8.61
N LYS A 298 34.43 10.84 -8.99
CA LYS A 298 33.14 10.13 -9.04
C LYS A 298 32.50 10.19 -10.42
N MET A 299 32.13 9.03 -10.96
CA MET A 299 31.54 8.92 -12.29
C MET A 299 30.42 7.87 -12.36
N ARG A 300 29.30 8.23 -12.98
CA ARG A 300 28.19 7.32 -13.24
C ARG A 300 27.89 7.21 -14.73
N LEU A 301 27.80 5.97 -15.18
CA LEU A 301 27.57 5.56 -16.57
C LEU A 301 26.55 4.42 -16.61
N SER A 302 25.53 4.49 -15.76
CA SER A 302 24.48 3.47 -15.71
C SER A 302 23.58 3.50 -16.94
N SER A 303 23.07 2.36 -17.42
CA SER A 303 22.10 2.32 -18.54
C SER A 303 22.61 2.95 -19.86
N CYS A 304 23.92 2.90 -20.10
CA CYS A 304 24.60 3.57 -21.22
C CYS A 304 24.74 2.71 -22.49
N GLY A 305 24.35 1.43 -22.42
CA GLY A 305 24.54 0.45 -23.50
C GLY A 305 26.00 0.07 -23.72
N LEU A 306 26.82 0.14 -22.66
CA LEU A 306 28.24 -0.25 -22.70
C LEU A 306 28.38 -1.78 -22.76
N HIS A 307 29.43 -2.27 -23.42
CA HIS A 307 29.77 -3.70 -23.59
C HIS A 307 31.28 -3.88 -23.48
N ASN A 308 31.78 -5.11 -23.33
CA ASN A 308 33.20 -5.40 -23.07
C ASN A 308 34.22 -4.69 -23.98
N MET A 309 33.94 -4.58 -25.29
CA MET A 309 34.87 -3.91 -26.22
C MET A 309 35.08 -2.41 -25.89
N HIS A 310 34.05 -1.72 -25.35
CA HIS A 310 34.17 -0.34 -24.87
C HIS A 310 35.11 -0.22 -23.66
N LEU A 311 35.27 -1.31 -22.91
CA LEU A 311 36.09 -1.40 -21.70
C LEU A 311 37.47 -2.06 -21.95
N SER A 312 37.82 -2.36 -23.21
CA SER A 312 39.08 -3.04 -23.52
C SER A 312 40.30 -2.10 -23.44
N PRO A 313 41.51 -2.61 -23.14
CA PRO A 313 42.74 -1.80 -23.06
C PRO A 313 43.10 -1.05 -24.35
N ASN A 314 42.62 -1.53 -25.50
CA ASN A 314 42.82 -0.87 -26.80
C ASN A 314 42.02 0.44 -26.94
N HIS A 315 40.97 0.60 -26.12
CA HIS A 315 40.07 1.75 -26.13
C HIS A 315 40.11 2.54 -24.81
N LEU A 316 40.76 1.99 -23.78
CA LEU A 316 40.90 2.57 -22.46
C LEU A 316 42.36 2.57 -22.00
N ASN A 317 42.92 3.75 -21.78
CA ASN A 317 44.22 3.89 -21.14
C ASN A 317 44.06 3.97 -19.60
N PHE A 318 44.00 2.81 -18.96
CA PHE A 318 43.76 2.67 -17.52
C PHE A 318 44.81 3.32 -16.62
N THR A 319 46.04 3.54 -17.09
CA THR A 319 47.06 4.27 -16.30
C THR A 319 46.75 5.77 -16.16
N LYS A 320 45.94 6.35 -17.06
CA LYS A 320 45.48 7.75 -16.98
C LYS A 320 44.19 7.94 -16.16
N ILE A 321 43.44 6.87 -15.92
CA ILE A 321 42.11 6.90 -15.27
C ILE A 321 42.22 6.58 -13.77
N SER A 322 43.44 6.46 -13.26
CA SER A 322 43.77 6.08 -11.89
C SER A 322 43.31 7.08 -10.81
N ILE A 323 42.64 8.18 -11.17
CA ILE A 323 42.10 9.18 -10.24
C ILE A 323 40.66 8.82 -9.79
N ILE A 324 39.93 8.01 -10.57
CA ILE A 324 38.55 7.64 -10.24
C ILE A 324 38.52 6.82 -8.96
N GLN A 325 37.70 7.26 -8.00
CA GLN A 325 37.45 6.62 -6.72
C GLN A 325 36.10 5.91 -6.67
N HIS A 326 35.08 6.42 -7.37
CA HIS A 326 33.75 5.81 -7.44
C HIS A 326 33.31 5.71 -8.88
N LEU A 327 32.98 4.49 -9.32
CA LEU A 327 32.55 4.21 -10.68
C LEU A 327 31.29 3.36 -10.65
N ASP A 328 30.24 3.85 -11.32
CA ASP A 328 28.98 3.13 -11.53
C ASP A 328 28.82 2.80 -13.02
N LEU A 329 28.75 1.51 -13.29
CA LEU A 329 28.56 0.88 -14.59
C LEU A 329 27.32 -0.03 -14.59
N SER A 330 26.39 0.20 -13.66
CA SER A 330 25.19 -0.63 -13.53
C SER A 330 24.30 -0.59 -14.78
N ARG A 331 23.41 -1.57 -14.96
CA ARG A 331 22.41 -1.59 -16.05
C ARG A 331 23.03 -1.51 -17.46
N ASN A 332 24.18 -2.15 -17.68
CA ASN A 332 24.86 -2.17 -18.98
C ASN A 332 24.86 -3.59 -19.57
N LEU A 333 25.57 -3.79 -20.68
CA LEU A 333 25.69 -5.06 -21.40
C LEU A 333 27.10 -5.66 -21.22
N ILE A 334 27.70 -5.49 -20.04
CA ILE A 334 29.02 -6.05 -19.72
C ILE A 334 28.82 -7.55 -19.42
N GLU A 335 29.53 -8.42 -20.13
CA GLU A 335 29.30 -9.87 -20.08
C GLU A 335 30.58 -10.68 -19.82
N GLY A 336 30.44 -11.93 -19.39
CA GLY A 336 31.57 -12.87 -19.36
C GLY A 336 32.60 -12.55 -18.26
N ARG A 337 33.88 -12.40 -18.67
CA ARG A 337 35.01 -12.28 -17.74
C ARG A 337 35.07 -10.92 -17.05
N PHE A 338 35.24 -10.93 -15.72
CA PHE A 338 35.56 -9.70 -14.97
C PHE A 338 36.82 -9.05 -15.58
N LEU A 339 36.72 -7.77 -15.91
CA LEU A 339 37.79 -7.06 -16.62
C LEU A 339 39.00 -6.85 -15.70
N SER A 340 40.11 -7.52 -16.02
CA SER A 340 41.40 -7.36 -15.30
C SER A 340 41.91 -5.92 -15.32
N ALA A 341 41.43 -5.08 -16.24
CA ALA A 341 41.81 -3.69 -16.26
C ALA A 341 41.41 -2.90 -14.99
N PHE A 342 40.31 -3.28 -14.32
CA PHE A 342 39.92 -2.64 -13.05
C PHE A 342 40.93 -2.90 -11.93
N THR A 343 41.68 -4.01 -11.97
CA THR A 343 42.70 -4.30 -10.96
C THR A 343 43.87 -3.31 -11.00
N ASN A 344 44.05 -2.61 -12.12
CA ASN A 344 45.09 -1.59 -12.30
C ASN A 344 44.65 -0.20 -11.83
N MET A 345 43.38 -0.01 -11.42
CA MET A 345 42.85 1.27 -10.94
C MET A 345 43.09 1.43 -9.44
N THR A 346 44.29 1.90 -9.08
CA THR A 346 44.73 1.95 -7.68
C THR A 346 43.94 2.92 -6.79
N SER A 347 43.27 3.97 -7.31
CA SER A 347 42.46 4.86 -6.46
C SER A 347 41.00 4.42 -6.31
N LEU A 348 40.56 3.33 -6.96
CA LEU A 348 39.17 2.93 -6.97
C LEU A 348 38.76 2.39 -5.58
N LEU A 349 37.79 3.06 -4.96
CA LEU A 349 37.23 2.75 -3.65
C LEU A 349 35.83 2.12 -3.73
N SER A 350 35.07 2.42 -4.78
CA SER A 350 33.70 1.95 -4.97
C SER A 350 33.45 1.60 -6.43
N LEU A 351 32.87 0.43 -6.65
CA LEU A 351 32.52 -0.05 -7.98
C LEU A 351 31.12 -0.65 -7.97
N ASP A 352 30.24 -0.12 -8.81
CA ASP A 352 28.90 -0.66 -9.03
C ASP A 352 28.83 -1.26 -10.44
N LEU A 353 28.53 -2.56 -10.49
CA LEU A 353 28.37 -3.37 -11.68
C LEU A 353 27.01 -4.09 -11.67
N ALA A 354 26.06 -3.61 -10.88
CA ALA A 354 24.75 -4.24 -10.78
C ALA A 354 24.02 -4.29 -12.12
N ASP A 355 23.14 -5.26 -12.34
CA ASP A 355 22.31 -5.37 -13.55
C ASP A 355 23.16 -5.41 -14.85
N ASN A 356 24.07 -6.38 -14.89
CA ASN A 356 24.92 -6.69 -16.04
C ASN A 356 24.85 -8.22 -16.32
N MET A 357 25.73 -8.75 -17.16
CA MET A 357 25.76 -10.17 -17.56
C MET A 357 27.07 -10.86 -17.14
N LEU A 358 27.68 -10.43 -16.02
CA LEU A 358 28.91 -11.04 -15.50
C LEU A 358 28.63 -12.42 -14.91
N ASN A 359 29.53 -13.38 -15.16
CA ASN A 359 29.33 -14.78 -14.76
C ASN A 359 30.63 -15.50 -14.33
N SER A 360 31.66 -14.77 -13.90
CA SER A 360 32.98 -15.35 -13.62
C SER A 360 33.70 -14.65 -12.48
N SER A 361 34.72 -15.32 -11.92
CA SER A 361 35.46 -14.85 -10.76
C SER A 361 35.95 -13.39 -10.85
N VAL A 362 35.62 -12.60 -9.83
CA VAL A 362 36.08 -11.23 -9.61
C VAL A 362 37.52 -11.25 -9.12
N SER A 363 38.37 -10.47 -9.77
CA SER A 363 39.78 -10.34 -9.39
C SER A 363 39.94 -9.55 -8.08
N ILE A 364 41.02 -9.81 -7.33
CA ILE A 364 41.29 -9.09 -6.08
C ILE A 364 41.62 -7.62 -6.39
N MET A 365 40.91 -6.70 -5.75
CA MET A 365 41.10 -5.25 -5.86
C MET A 365 41.46 -4.70 -4.47
N PRO A 366 42.75 -4.46 -4.17
CA PRO A 366 43.22 -4.25 -2.78
C PRO A 366 42.73 -2.95 -2.12
N ASN A 367 42.42 -1.92 -2.90
CA ASN A 367 41.97 -0.62 -2.37
C ASN A 367 40.43 -0.44 -2.40
N LEU A 368 39.70 -1.42 -2.95
CA LEU A 368 38.26 -1.34 -3.09
C LEU A 368 37.59 -1.55 -1.74
N LEU A 369 36.69 -0.64 -1.37
CA LEU A 369 35.93 -0.65 -0.12
C LEU A 369 34.46 -1.03 -0.33
N ARG A 370 33.89 -0.77 -1.51
CA ARG A 370 32.49 -1.06 -1.84
C ARG A 370 32.37 -1.71 -3.21
N LEU A 371 31.59 -2.77 -3.29
CA LEU A 371 31.36 -3.51 -4.52
C LEU A 371 29.90 -3.94 -4.61
N ASP A 372 29.22 -3.54 -5.69
CA ASP A 372 27.88 -4.02 -6.03
C ASP A 372 27.93 -4.88 -7.30
N LEU A 373 27.46 -6.12 -7.17
CA LEU A 373 27.40 -7.14 -8.22
C LEU A 373 25.97 -7.67 -8.38
N SER A 374 24.97 -6.99 -7.84
CA SER A 374 23.59 -7.45 -7.84
C SER A 374 23.08 -7.70 -9.27
N ARG A 375 22.12 -8.61 -9.46
CA ARG A 375 21.49 -8.86 -10.77
C ARG A 375 22.49 -9.16 -11.88
N ASN A 376 23.43 -10.06 -11.60
CA ASN A 376 24.33 -10.62 -12.59
C ASN A 376 24.05 -12.13 -12.72
N ASN A 377 24.94 -12.84 -13.42
CA ASN A 377 24.82 -14.26 -13.72
C ASN A 377 25.88 -15.08 -12.96
N PHE A 378 26.24 -14.68 -11.73
CA PHE A 378 27.18 -15.44 -10.91
C PHE A 378 26.55 -16.74 -10.43
N GLU A 379 27.27 -17.85 -10.56
CA GLU A 379 26.83 -19.19 -10.15
C GLU A 379 27.49 -19.67 -8.85
N HIS A 380 28.62 -19.09 -8.43
CA HIS A 380 29.29 -19.48 -7.18
C HIS A 380 29.63 -18.28 -6.31
N ILE A 381 29.36 -18.38 -5.00
CA ILE A 381 29.68 -17.30 -4.04
C ILE A 381 31.20 -17.04 -3.95
N GLU A 382 32.02 -18.03 -4.28
CA GLU A 382 33.47 -17.86 -4.34
C GLU A 382 33.91 -16.95 -5.51
N ASP A 383 33.12 -16.90 -6.58
CA ASP A 383 33.40 -16.08 -7.75
C ASP A 383 33.29 -14.59 -7.42
N VAL A 384 32.39 -14.19 -6.52
CA VAL A 384 32.29 -12.78 -6.10
C VAL A 384 33.38 -12.36 -5.13
N GLY A 385 34.22 -13.31 -4.68
CA GLY A 385 35.42 -13.01 -3.93
C GLY A 385 35.20 -12.67 -2.46
N ILE A 386 34.02 -13.00 -1.89
CA ILE A 386 33.66 -12.71 -0.49
C ILE A 386 34.73 -13.20 0.52
N TRP A 387 35.40 -14.33 0.23
CA TRP A 387 36.43 -14.92 1.09
C TRP A 387 37.85 -14.41 0.84
N ARG A 388 38.08 -13.69 -0.28
CA ARG A 388 39.42 -13.29 -0.76
C ARG A 388 39.63 -11.77 -0.80
N GLN A 389 38.57 -10.96 -0.74
CA GLN A 389 38.61 -9.49 -0.80
C GLN A 389 38.62 -8.86 0.60
N CYS A 390 39.76 -8.97 1.28
CA CYS A 390 39.91 -8.74 2.73
C CYS A 390 39.74 -7.29 3.20
N HIS A 391 39.75 -6.31 2.28
CA HIS A 391 39.68 -4.88 2.57
C HIS A 391 38.28 -4.30 2.37
N LEU A 392 37.37 -5.10 1.80
CA LEU A 392 36.05 -4.66 1.41
C LEU A 392 35.18 -4.44 2.66
N LYS A 393 34.49 -3.30 2.70
CA LYS A 393 33.58 -2.92 3.79
C LYS A 393 32.13 -3.22 3.46
N GLU A 394 31.74 -3.04 2.20
CA GLU A 394 30.36 -3.25 1.75
C GLU A 394 30.38 -4.12 0.49
N LEU A 395 29.58 -5.18 0.50
CA LEU A 395 29.38 -6.07 -0.63
C LEU A 395 27.89 -6.34 -0.81
N THR A 396 27.40 -6.05 -2.01
CA THR A 396 26.03 -6.35 -2.43
C THR A 396 26.08 -7.30 -3.62
N VAL A 397 25.38 -8.43 -3.53
CA VAL A 397 25.35 -9.47 -4.57
C VAL A 397 23.92 -9.96 -4.80
N SER A 398 22.93 -9.16 -4.44
CA SER A 398 21.52 -9.56 -4.45
C SER A 398 21.02 -9.96 -5.85
N ASP A 399 19.98 -10.77 -5.93
CA ASP A 399 19.37 -11.25 -7.17
C ASP A 399 20.35 -11.94 -8.16
N ASN A 400 21.33 -12.72 -7.67
CA ASN A 400 22.19 -13.59 -8.49
C ASN A 400 21.74 -15.06 -8.46
N GLN A 401 22.19 -15.88 -9.41
CA GLN A 401 21.81 -17.31 -9.49
C GLN A 401 22.85 -18.22 -8.81
N LEU A 402 23.19 -17.98 -7.54
CA LEU A 402 24.26 -18.75 -6.89
C LEU A 402 23.79 -20.19 -6.62
N SER A 403 24.52 -21.15 -7.20
CA SER A 403 24.18 -22.58 -7.35
C SER A 403 24.54 -23.47 -6.14
N ILE A 404 24.98 -22.94 -4.99
CA ILE A 404 25.61 -23.75 -3.93
C ILE A 404 25.17 -23.34 -2.52
N GLU A 405 24.95 -24.35 -1.67
CA GLU A 405 24.84 -24.24 -0.21
C GLU A 405 26.08 -23.54 0.33
N LEU A 406 25.90 -22.50 1.15
CA LEU A 406 26.97 -21.70 1.73
C LEU A 406 27.75 -22.56 2.76
N THR A 407 28.53 -23.52 2.25
CA THR A 407 29.34 -24.45 3.03
C THR A 407 30.56 -23.71 3.55
N ASP A 408 30.90 -23.93 4.81
CA ASP A 408 32.14 -23.42 5.38
C ASP A 408 33.30 -23.90 4.50
N SER A 409 34.00 -22.95 3.88
CA SER A 409 34.97 -23.23 2.82
C SER A 409 35.97 -24.34 3.26
N PRO A 410 36.06 -25.47 2.52
CA PRO A 410 36.99 -26.52 2.85
C PRO A 410 38.39 -26.16 2.30
N LYS A 411 39.30 -25.88 3.25
CA LYS A 411 40.77 -25.73 3.14
C LYS A 411 41.29 -24.29 3.02
N ASN A 412 42.00 -23.88 4.07
CA ASN A 412 42.77 -22.64 4.19
C ASN A 412 41.96 -21.39 3.86
N VAL A 413 40.96 -21.11 4.71
CA VAL A 413 40.44 -19.76 4.88
C VAL A 413 41.65 -18.85 5.16
N SER A 414 42.04 -18.05 4.17
CA SER A 414 43.01 -16.99 4.36
C SER A 414 42.61 -16.15 5.58
N GLU A 415 43.56 -15.84 6.45
CA GLU A 415 43.44 -14.98 7.64
C GLU A 415 42.79 -13.60 7.38
N CYS A 416 42.56 -13.27 6.11
CA CYS A 416 41.81 -12.12 5.61
C CYS A 416 40.43 -11.90 6.25
N SER A 417 39.76 -12.98 6.62
CA SER A 417 38.43 -12.96 7.20
C SER A 417 38.48 -12.80 8.72
N GLN A 418 39.30 -11.88 9.24
CA GLN A 418 39.05 -11.24 10.55
C GLN A 418 38.48 -9.81 10.43
N TYR A 419 37.72 -9.60 9.34
CA TYR A 419 36.42 -8.89 9.27
C TYR A 419 36.44 -7.38 8.96
N ALA A 420 36.67 -6.99 7.71
CA ALA A 420 36.45 -5.62 7.24
C ALA A 420 34.96 -5.29 6.95
N PHE A 421 34.13 -6.29 6.68
CA PHE A 421 32.73 -6.07 6.30
C PHE A 421 31.94 -5.39 7.41
N GLU A 422 31.42 -4.22 7.07
CA GLU A 422 30.46 -3.46 7.84
C GLU A 422 29.04 -3.75 7.33
N ARG A 423 28.85 -4.00 6.02
CA ARG A 423 27.55 -4.36 5.43
C ARG A 423 27.69 -5.48 4.40
N LEU A 424 26.74 -6.40 4.43
CA LEU A 424 26.65 -7.52 3.48
C LEU A 424 25.19 -7.73 3.08
N GLU A 425 24.93 -7.68 1.77
CA GLU A 425 23.60 -7.85 1.18
C GLU A 425 23.65 -8.97 0.12
N LEU A 426 22.90 -10.04 0.36
CA LEU A 426 22.88 -11.25 -0.47
C LEU A 426 21.44 -11.70 -0.72
N ASP A 427 20.52 -10.76 -0.89
CA ASP A 427 19.09 -11.05 -1.02
C ASP A 427 18.80 -11.84 -2.30
N GLY A 428 17.82 -12.73 -2.27
CA GLY A 428 17.37 -13.45 -3.48
C GLY A 428 18.41 -14.29 -4.23
N SER A 429 19.55 -14.61 -3.61
CA SER A 429 20.73 -15.20 -4.25
C SER A 429 21.16 -16.56 -3.72
N LEU A 430 20.76 -16.95 -2.51
CA LEU A 430 21.29 -18.08 -1.75
C LEU A 430 20.28 -19.21 -1.58
N LYS A 431 20.81 -20.44 -1.50
CA LYS A 431 20.06 -21.67 -1.22
C LYS A 431 20.79 -22.53 -0.19
N GLY A 432 20.09 -23.44 0.49
CA GLY A 432 20.71 -24.45 1.36
C GLY A 432 20.72 -24.10 2.85
N ALA A 433 21.63 -24.68 3.63
CA ALA A 433 21.73 -24.40 5.06
C ALA A 433 22.28 -22.99 5.35
N PHE A 434 21.84 -22.37 6.44
CA PHE A 434 22.35 -21.09 6.91
C PHE A 434 23.86 -21.19 7.26
N PRO A 435 24.74 -20.31 6.73
CA PRO A 435 26.19 -20.35 6.95
C PRO A 435 26.62 -19.89 8.35
N ALA A 436 26.47 -20.77 9.32
CA ALA A 436 26.58 -20.44 10.73
C ALA A 436 27.99 -20.01 11.19
N ASP A 437 29.03 -20.75 10.81
CA ASP A 437 30.37 -20.56 11.35
C ASP A 437 31.14 -19.41 10.67
N SER A 438 30.83 -19.16 9.40
CA SER A 438 31.48 -18.12 8.60
C SER A 438 30.91 -16.71 8.85
N LEU A 439 29.58 -16.54 8.94
CA LEU A 439 28.97 -15.23 9.18
C LEU A 439 29.06 -14.79 10.65
N GLY A 440 28.85 -15.70 11.61
CA GLY A 440 28.92 -15.38 13.04
C GLY A 440 30.32 -14.97 13.52
N ARG A 441 31.31 -15.12 12.64
CA ARG A 441 32.69 -14.67 12.81
C ARG A 441 32.86 -13.19 12.47
N MET A 442 32.01 -12.58 11.61
CA MET A 442 32.12 -11.20 11.12
C MET A 442 31.90 -10.11 12.18
N ALA A 443 32.92 -9.88 13.02
CA ALA A 443 32.80 -9.02 14.21
C ALA A 443 32.52 -7.53 13.94
N ASN A 444 32.86 -7.00 12.76
CA ASN A 444 32.62 -5.59 12.38
C ASN A 444 31.29 -5.37 11.65
N LEU A 445 30.50 -6.42 11.45
CA LEU A 445 29.25 -6.34 10.72
C LEU A 445 28.23 -5.47 11.47
N ARG A 446 27.69 -4.49 10.75
CA ARG A 446 26.65 -3.55 11.19
C ARG A 446 25.33 -3.85 10.51
N GLY A 447 25.35 -4.20 9.23
CA GLY A 447 24.16 -4.58 8.47
C GLY A 447 24.33 -5.93 7.79
N LEU A 448 23.34 -6.81 7.94
CA LEU A 448 23.25 -8.08 7.23
C LEU A 448 21.85 -8.24 6.65
N SER A 449 21.75 -8.35 5.33
CA SER A 449 20.52 -8.69 4.63
C SER A 449 20.70 -9.98 3.84
N LEU A 450 19.87 -10.98 4.16
CA LEU A 450 19.75 -12.25 3.46
C LEU A 450 18.28 -12.51 3.10
N SER A 451 17.51 -11.46 2.84
CA SER A 451 16.06 -11.54 2.60
C SER A 451 15.73 -12.28 1.30
N GLY A 452 14.58 -12.95 1.25
CA GLY A 452 14.06 -13.55 0.02
C GLY A 452 14.90 -14.71 -0.54
N ASN A 453 15.66 -15.39 0.31
CA ASN A 453 16.50 -16.53 -0.07
C ASN A 453 15.81 -17.89 0.21
N GLU A 454 16.45 -19.00 -0.19
CA GLU A 454 16.00 -20.36 0.14
C GLU A 454 16.82 -20.96 1.30
N LEU A 455 17.19 -20.16 2.30
CA LEU A 455 18.01 -20.62 3.44
C LEU A 455 17.18 -21.48 4.42
N THR A 456 17.79 -22.55 4.90
CA THR A 456 17.21 -23.55 5.81
C THR A 456 18.07 -23.72 7.07
N GLY A 457 17.58 -24.48 8.06
CA GLY A 457 18.27 -24.68 9.34
C GLY A 457 18.07 -23.53 10.33
N PRO A 458 18.69 -23.59 11.52
CA PRO A 458 18.48 -22.60 12.57
C PRO A 458 19.31 -21.34 12.42
N ILE A 459 18.82 -20.23 12.98
CA ILE A 459 19.63 -19.02 13.17
C ILE A 459 20.70 -19.33 14.23
N PRO A 460 22.00 -19.20 13.90
CA PRO A 460 23.07 -19.61 14.79
C PRO A 460 23.28 -18.64 15.96
N GLU A 461 23.63 -19.17 17.14
CA GLU A 461 23.96 -18.34 18.31
C GLU A 461 25.15 -17.41 18.09
N SER A 462 26.07 -17.77 17.20
CA SER A 462 27.24 -16.96 16.85
C SER A 462 26.84 -15.60 16.29
N LEU A 463 25.77 -15.53 15.48
CA LEU A 463 25.21 -14.28 14.96
C LEU A 463 24.66 -13.40 16.08
N GLY A 464 24.04 -14.03 17.09
CA GLY A 464 23.55 -13.36 18.29
C GLY A 464 24.63 -12.64 19.11
N ARG A 465 25.91 -13.03 18.94
CA ARG A 465 27.07 -12.48 19.66
C ARG A 465 27.70 -11.25 18.99
N LEU A 466 27.27 -10.87 17.78
CA LEU A 466 27.80 -9.71 17.06
C LEU A 466 27.35 -8.40 17.73
N ARG A 467 28.30 -7.68 18.34
CA ARG A 467 28.01 -6.49 19.17
C ARG A 467 27.76 -5.22 18.37
N LEU A 468 28.30 -5.14 17.15
CA LEU A 468 28.19 -3.99 16.26
C LEU A 468 27.00 -4.07 15.31
N LEU A 469 26.28 -5.20 15.31
CA LEU A 469 25.13 -5.41 14.45
C LEU A 469 23.99 -4.46 14.84
N GLU A 470 23.56 -3.68 13.86
CA GLU A 470 22.51 -2.65 13.92
C GLU A 470 21.29 -3.10 13.11
N GLU A 471 21.50 -3.71 11.95
CA GLU A 471 20.45 -4.15 11.04
C GLU A 471 20.61 -5.64 10.71
N LEU A 472 19.55 -6.41 10.95
CA LEU A 472 19.48 -7.82 10.57
C LEU A 472 18.14 -8.09 9.87
N ASP A 473 18.22 -8.43 8.59
CA ASP A 473 17.08 -8.87 7.78
C ASP A 473 17.33 -10.30 7.26
N LEU A 474 16.58 -11.25 7.81
CA LEU A 474 16.56 -12.66 7.38
C LEU A 474 15.17 -13.05 6.86
N SER A 475 14.36 -12.06 6.47
CA SER A 475 12.97 -12.27 6.12
C SER A 475 12.78 -13.13 4.86
N TYR A 476 11.61 -13.72 4.69
CA TYR A 476 11.22 -14.52 3.52
C TYR A 476 12.24 -15.62 3.17
N ASN A 477 12.50 -16.50 4.14
CA ASN A 477 13.39 -17.66 4.02
C ASN A 477 12.69 -18.94 4.52
N GLN A 478 13.43 -20.04 4.68
CA GLN A 478 12.95 -21.32 5.21
C GLN A 478 13.64 -21.68 6.55
N LEU A 479 14.05 -20.68 7.34
CA LEU A 479 14.78 -20.88 8.59
C LEU A 479 13.90 -21.52 9.64
N THR A 480 14.48 -22.43 10.44
CA THR A 480 13.78 -23.26 11.43
C THR A 480 14.36 -23.06 12.84
N GLY A 481 13.83 -23.76 13.85
CA GLY A 481 14.38 -23.71 15.20
C GLY A 481 14.10 -22.41 15.96
N PRO A 482 14.61 -22.30 17.21
CA PRO A 482 14.34 -21.15 18.07
C PRO A 482 15.14 -19.91 17.68
N ILE A 483 14.59 -18.74 18.01
CA ILE A 483 15.30 -17.46 17.87
C ILE A 483 16.41 -17.37 18.93
N PRO A 484 17.69 -17.15 18.56
CA PRO A 484 18.77 -16.99 19.52
C PRO A 484 18.71 -15.63 20.24
N THR A 485 19.48 -15.47 21.31
CA THR A 485 19.63 -14.19 22.00
C THR A 485 20.56 -13.25 21.23
N PHE A 486 20.18 -11.98 21.07
CA PHE A 486 21.03 -10.95 20.49
C PHE A 486 21.57 -10.01 21.58
N ILE A 487 22.87 -9.70 21.53
CA ILE A 487 23.55 -8.81 22.50
C ILE A 487 24.05 -7.49 21.89
N GLY A 488 23.75 -7.25 20.60
CA GLY A 488 24.19 -6.08 19.84
C GLY A 488 23.32 -4.83 20.04
N LYS A 489 23.56 -3.82 19.19
CA LYS A 489 22.80 -2.55 19.18
C LYS A 489 21.77 -2.52 18.05
N LEU A 490 21.00 -3.59 17.92
CA LEU A 490 20.02 -3.72 16.85
C LEU A 490 19.01 -2.56 16.89
N THR A 491 18.90 -1.87 15.77
CA THR A 491 17.85 -0.89 15.44
C THR A 491 16.77 -1.53 14.60
N THR A 492 17.12 -2.52 13.78
CA THR A 492 16.18 -3.25 12.91
C THR A 492 16.40 -4.75 13.05
N LEU A 493 15.35 -5.48 13.36
CA LEU A 493 15.32 -6.94 13.33
C LEU A 493 14.09 -7.41 12.56
N ASP A 494 14.31 -7.97 11.37
CA ASP A 494 13.27 -8.57 10.53
C ASP A 494 13.58 -10.06 10.32
N LEU A 495 12.76 -10.92 10.91
CA LEU A 495 12.82 -12.37 10.78
C LEU A 495 11.53 -12.92 10.16
N SER A 496 10.72 -12.05 9.55
CA SER A 496 9.38 -12.39 9.08
C SER A 496 9.39 -13.42 7.93
N GLY A 497 8.31 -14.17 7.75
CA GLY A 497 8.18 -15.11 6.62
C GLY A 497 9.19 -16.26 6.67
N ASN A 498 9.28 -16.96 7.81
CA ASN A 498 10.16 -18.10 8.03
C ASN A 498 9.39 -19.27 8.71
N GLN A 499 10.12 -20.29 9.17
CA GLN A 499 9.59 -21.45 9.91
C GLN A 499 10.12 -21.49 11.36
N LEU A 500 10.48 -20.33 11.94
CA LEU A 500 11.05 -20.22 13.28
C LEU A 500 10.04 -20.65 14.35
N ASN A 501 10.49 -21.37 15.36
CA ASN A 501 9.66 -21.92 16.43
C ASN A 501 10.19 -21.54 17.83
N GLY A 502 9.66 -22.17 18.89
CA GLY A 502 9.99 -21.79 20.26
C GLY A 502 9.34 -20.46 20.66
N SER A 503 9.82 -19.81 21.73
CA SER A 503 9.26 -18.57 22.25
C SER A 503 10.08 -17.34 21.87
N ILE A 504 9.44 -16.17 21.84
CA ILE A 504 10.14 -14.88 21.73
C ILE A 504 11.09 -14.71 22.94
N PRO A 505 12.40 -14.46 22.74
CA PRO A 505 13.33 -14.36 23.86
C PRO A 505 13.06 -13.16 24.77
N GLU A 506 13.00 -13.38 26.09
CA GLU A 506 12.89 -12.30 27.09
C GLU A 506 14.05 -11.29 27.02
N SER A 507 15.22 -11.72 26.51
CA SER A 507 16.39 -10.86 26.30
C SER A 507 16.16 -9.76 25.27
N PHE A 508 15.15 -9.85 24.41
CA PHE A 508 14.86 -8.79 23.44
C PHE A 508 14.56 -7.46 24.12
N GLY A 509 14.05 -7.46 25.36
CA GLY A 509 13.87 -6.25 26.16
C GLY A 509 15.15 -5.49 26.51
N SER A 510 16.36 -6.00 26.22
CA SER A 510 17.61 -5.24 26.35
C SER A 510 18.00 -4.45 25.10
N LEU A 511 17.33 -4.67 23.95
CA LEU A 511 17.64 -4.02 22.67
C LEU A 511 17.00 -2.61 22.59
N THR A 512 17.28 -1.72 23.53
CA THR A 512 16.55 -0.43 23.68
C THR A 512 16.69 0.53 22.50
N ALA A 513 17.62 0.27 21.57
CA ALA A 513 17.80 1.00 20.31
C ALA A 513 16.85 0.51 19.19
N LEU A 514 16.12 -0.60 19.40
CA LEU A 514 15.26 -1.21 18.39
C LEU A 514 14.12 -0.28 17.99
N ILE A 515 14.01 -0.04 16.70
CA ILE A 515 13.00 0.79 16.02
C ILE A 515 11.97 -0.12 15.34
N LYS A 516 12.43 -1.19 14.69
CA LYS A 516 11.59 -2.17 14.00
C LYS A 516 11.87 -3.58 14.52
N LEU A 517 10.80 -4.25 14.96
CA LEU A 517 10.79 -5.69 15.27
C LEU A 517 9.67 -6.36 14.47
N ASP A 518 10.05 -7.17 13.48
CA ASP A 518 9.11 -7.97 12.71
C ASP A 518 9.45 -9.46 12.81
N LEU A 519 8.56 -10.21 13.45
CA LEU A 519 8.62 -11.66 13.63
C LEU A 519 7.42 -12.36 12.96
N SER A 520 6.70 -11.65 12.10
CA SER A 520 5.44 -12.13 11.54
C SER A 520 5.63 -13.35 10.62
N ILE A 521 4.56 -14.13 10.41
CA ILE A 521 4.56 -15.27 9.48
C ILE A 521 5.66 -16.28 9.86
N ASN A 522 5.52 -16.88 11.04
CA ASN A 522 6.44 -17.88 11.60
C ASN A 522 5.63 -18.94 12.38
N GLN A 523 6.32 -19.82 13.11
CA GLN A 523 5.73 -20.87 13.95
C GLN A 523 6.01 -20.64 15.45
N LEU A 524 6.19 -19.38 15.86
CA LEU A 524 6.51 -19.02 17.25
C LEU A 524 5.35 -19.37 18.19
N THR A 525 5.69 -19.77 19.40
CA THR A 525 4.79 -20.24 20.47
C THR A 525 5.08 -19.51 21.78
N GLY A 526 4.31 -19.80 22.82
CA GLY A 526 4.49 -19.14 24.12
C GLY A 526 3.93 -17.71 24.13
N HIS A 527 4.29 -16.95 25.16
CA HIS A 527 3.69 -15.65 25.45
C HIS A 527 4.49 -14.50 24.83
N ILE A 528 3.84 -13.36 24.62
CA ILE A 528 4.54 -12.10 24.32
C ILE A 528 5.29 -11.64 25.59
N PRO A 529 6.64 -11.53 25.57
CA PRO A 529 7.42 -11.17 26.75
C PRO A 529 7.06 -9.80 27.33
N THR A 530 6.97 -9.71 28.66
CA THR A 530 6.72 -8.41 29.32
C THR A 530 7.89 -7.43 29.15
N SER A 531 9.10 -7.95 28.94
CA SER A 531 10.33 -7.17 28.73
C SER A 531 10.29 -6.32 27.46
N LEU A 532 9.48 -6.66 26.46
CA LEU A 532 9.32 -5.86 25.23
C LEU A 532 8.83 -4.44 25.52
N GLY A 533 8.12 -4.21 26.63
CA GLY A 533 7.71 -2.87 27.07
C GLY A 533 8.86 -1.91 27.38
N ARG A 534 10.10 -2.41 27.50
CA ARG A 534 11.32 -1.60 27.71
C ARG A 534 11.84 -0.94 26.43
N LEU A 535 11.33 -1.32 25.26
CA LEU A 535 11.82 -0.88 23.95
C LEU A 535 11.29 0.51 23.57
N VAL A 536 11.65 1.54 24.34
CA VAL A 536 11.10 2.91 24.20
C VAL A 536 11.35 3.59 22.84
N SER A 537 12.26 3.06 22.03
CA SER A 537 12.53 3.53 20.65
C SER A 537 11.66 2.87 19.59
N LEU A 538 10.92 1.81 19.94
CA LEU A 538 10.21 0.96 19.00
C LEU A 538 9.04 1.72 18.35
N GLN A 539 9.01 1.67 17.02
CA GLN A 539 7.99 2.29 16.18
C GLN A 539 7.10 1.24 15.52
N LEU A 540 7.65 0.07 15.19
CA LEU A 540 6.93 -1.05 14.60
C LEU A 540 7.17 -2.32 15.41
N LEU A 541 6.07 -2.93 15.88
CA LEU A 541 6.04 -4.26 16.47
C LEU A 541 5.06 -5.14 15.71
N SER A 542 5.58 -6.15 15.03
CA SER A 542 4.79 -7.16 14.34
C SER A 542 5.19 -8.57 14.82
N VAL A 543 4.22 -9.30 15.35
CA VAL A 543 4.34 -10.72 15.73
C VAL A 543 3.20 -11.55 15.13
N SER A 544 2.58 -11.03 14.07
CA SER A 544 1.36 -11.60 13.51
C SER A 544 1.58 -12.93 12.81
N SER A 545 0.52 -13.70 12.60
CA SER A 545 0.58 -15.00 11.90
C SER A 545 1.59 -15.96 12.53
N ASN A 546 1.42 -16.23 13.82
CA ASN A 546 2.20 -17.16 14.63
C ASN A 546 1.26 -18.04 15.49
N SER A 547 1.82 -18.85 16.38
CA SER A 547 1.09 -19.66 17.36
C SER A 547 1.26 -19.15 18.81
N LEU A 548 1.45 -17.84 18.99
CA LEU A 548 1.62 -17.23 20.32
C LEU A 548 0.34 -17.36 21.14
N ASN A 549 0.48 -17.52 22.45
CA ASN A 549 -0.60 -17.76 23.39
C ASN A 549 -0.52 -16.89 24.66
N GLY A 550 -1.50 -17.07 25.54
CA GLY A 550 -1.65 -16.30 26.78
C GLY A 550 -1.96 -14.82 26.53
N THR A 551 -1.69 -13.98 27.53
CA THR A 551 -2.15 -12.58 27.56
C THR A 551 -1.21 -11.61 26.87
N VAL A 552 -1.77 -10.57 26.26
CA VAL A 552 -1.01 -9.39 25.82
C VAL A 552 -0.49 -8.64 27.04
N PRO A 553 0.81 -8.36 27.17
CA PRO A 553 1.35 -7.70 28.35
C PRO A 553 0.99 -6.20 28.37
N VAL A 554 0.52 -5.70 29.52
CA VAL A 554 0.19 -4.27 29.72
C VAL A 554 1.40 -3.35 29.49
N SER A 555 2.62 -3.87 29.63
CA SER A 555 3.86 -3.13 29.37
C SER A 555 4.00 -2.64 27.93
N ILE A 556 3.26 -3.20 26.96
CA ILE A 556 3.16 -2.63 25.60
C ILE A 556 2.70 -1.17 25.65
N GLY A 557 1.84 -0.80 26.61
CA GLY A 557 1.38 0.57 26.82
C GLY A 557 2.49 1.56 27.22
N GLN A 558 3.74 1.11 27.43
CA GLN A 558 4.90 1.95 27.73
C GLN A 558 5.66 2.41 26.46
N LEU A 559 5.34 1.85 25.29
CA LEU A 559 6.02 2.11 24.02
C LEU A 559 5.54 3.41 23.38
N THR A 560 5.91 4.57 23.94
CA THR A 560 5.36 5.88 23.55
C THR A 560 5.59 6.28 22.09
N LYS A 561 6.61 5.70 21.43
CA LYS A 561 6.92 5.91 20.01
C LYS A 561 6.26 4.91 19.06
N LEU A 562 5.52 3.93 19.60
CA LEU A 562 4.91 2.87 18.81
C LEU A 562 3.85 3.46 17.88
N ARG A 563 4.05 3.24 16.58
CA ARG A 563 3.17 3.68 15.50
C ARG A 563 2.33 2.51 14.98
N ASP A 564 2.95 1.34 14.86
CA ASP A 564 2.40 0.16 14.20
C ASP A 564 2.45 -1.01 15.18
N LEU A 565 1.28 -1.52 15.57
CA LEU A 565 1.14 -2.69 16.41
C LEU A 565 0.32 -3.76 15.69
N ASP A 566 0.98 -4.86 15.33
CA ASP A 566 0.34 -6.04 14.76
C ASP A 566 0.61 -7.31 15.59
N ILE A 567 -0.44 -7.79 16.26
CA ILE A 567 -0.46 -9.02 17.05
C ILE A 567 -1.51 -10.02 16.51
N SER A 568 -1.94 -9.84 15.26
CA SER A 568 -3.03 -10.63 14.67
C SER A 568 -2.67 -12.07 14.36
N ALA A 569 -3.67 -12.89 14.06
CA ALA A 569 -3.54 -14.29 13.65
C ALA A 569 -2.63 -15.10 14.58
N ASN A 570 -3.00 -15.13 15.86
CA ASN A 570 -2.34 -15.88 16.92
C ASN A 570 -3.40 -16.61 17.78
N SER A 571 -2.97 -17.25 18.86
CA SER A 571 -3.83 -17.88 19.87
C SER A 571 -3.88 -17.07 21.18
N LEU A 572 -3.75 -15.74 21.10
CA LEU A 572 -3.75 -14.86 22.28
C LEU A 572 -5.12 -14.89 22.97
N GLU A 573 -5.10 -14.79 24.29
CA GLU A 573 -6.27 -14.86 25.16
C GLU A 573 -6.23 -13.81 26.28
N GLY A 574 -7.27 -13.80 27.11
CA GLY A 574 -7.40 -12.84 28.20
C GLY A 574 -8.08 -11.54 27.77
N VAL A 575 -7.81 -10.47 28.52
CA VAL A 575 -8.57 -9.22 28.46
C VAL A 575 -7.68 -8.04 28.06
N ILE A 576 -8.11 -7.32 27.03
CA ILE A 576 -7.56 -6.02 26.65
C ILE A 576 -8.39 -4.91 27.31
N THR A 577 -7.70 -4.04 28.05
CA THR A 577 -8.21 -2.84 28.72
C THR A 577 -7.47 -1.59 28.22
N GLU A 578 -7.92 -0.40 28.64
CA GLU A 578 -7.29 0.89 28.33
C GLU A 578 -5.80 0.94 28.70
N ALA A 579 -5.41 0.21 29.76
CA ALA A 579 -4.04 0.21 30.27
C ALA A 579 -3.02 -0.27 29.22
N HIS A 580 -3.42 -1.17 28.32
CA HIS A 580 -2.55 -1.67 27.24
C HIS A 580 -2.18 -0.59 26.23
N PHE A 581 -2.93 0.51 26.18
CA PHE A 581 -2.78 1.56 25.18
C PHE A 581 -2.64 2.97 25.78
N ALA A 582 -2.55 3.09 27.11
CA ALA A 582 -2.73 4.35 27.83
C ALA A 582 -1.69 5.44 27.48
N ASN A 583 -0.47 5.08 27.07
CA ASN A 583 0.57 6.05 26.70
C ASN A 583 0.97 6.00 25.22
N LEU A 584 0.22 5.29 24.37
CA LEU A 584 0.57 5.10 22.96
C LEU A 584 0.17 6.28 22.07
N SER A 585 0.61 7.49 22.37
CA SER A 585 0.15 8.72 21.66
C SER A 585 0.47 8.74 20.15
N MET A 586 1.47 7.98 19.71
CA MET A 586 1.88 7.91 18.30
C MET A 586 1.19 6.81 17.49
N LEU A 587 0.34 5.98 18.11
CA LEU A 587 -0.26 4.81 17.45
C LEU A 587 -1.17 5.21 16.28
N LYS A 588 -0.93 4.62 15.11
CA LYS A 588 -1.67 4.86 13.86
C LYS A 588 -2.35 3.61 13.31
N TYR A 589 -1.71 2.46 13.44
CA TYR A 589 -2.23 1.20 12.91
C TYR A 589 -2.29 0.17 14.05
N LEU A 590 -3.50 -0.27 14.35
CA LEU A 590 -3.76 -1.28 15.37
C LEU A 590 -4.40 -2.51 14.73
N THR A 591 -3.65 -3.61 14.71
CA THR A 591 -4.08 -4.89 14.14
C THR A 591 -3.98 -5.97 15.20
N THR A 592 -5.13 -6.47 15.62
CA THR A 592 -5.24 -7.53 16.65
C THR A 592 -6.09 -8.69 16.19
N ALA A 593 -6.49 -8.69 14.92
CA ALA A 593 -7.50 -9.57 14.37
C ALA A 593 -7.16 -11.06 14.52
N SER A 594 -8.17 -11.92 14.42
CA SER A 594 -8.00 -13.38 14.42
C SER A 594 -7.38 -13.95 15.71
N ASN A 595 -7.71 -13.36 16.88
CA ASN A 595 -7.44 -13.92 18.20
C ASN A 595 -8.77 -14.22 18.92
N SER A 596 -9.39 -15.35 18.58
CA SER A 596 -10.78 -15.68 18.98
C SER A 596 -11.05 -15.71 20.50
N LYS A 597 -10.02 -15.91 21.33
CA LYS A 597 -10.12 -15.91 22.80
C LYS A 597 -9.79 -14.55 23.44
N LEU A 598 -9.27 -13.59 22.68
CA LEU A 598 -8.91 -12.27 23.16
C LEU A 598 -10.16 -11.41 23.31
N THR A 599 -10.39 -10.87 24.51
CA THR A 599 -11.59 -10.11 24.84
C THR A 599 -11.29 -8.64 25.07
N PHE A 600 -11.95 -7.75 24.33
CA PHE A 600 -11.85 -6.30 24.52
C PHE A 600 -12.88 -5.81 25.53
N ILE A 601 -12.40 -5.34 26.68
CA ILE A 601 -13.21 -4.70 27.75
C ILE A 601 -12.69 -3.28 27.93
N VAL A 602 -13.19 -2.40 27.08
CA VAL A 602 -12.81 -0.98 27.09
C VAL A 602 -14.03 -0.15 27.48
N SER A 603 -13.84 0.75 28.43
CA SER A 603 -14.80 1.70 28.95
C SER A 603 -15.36 2.56 27.84
N ARG A 604 -16.66 2.84 27.93
CA ARG A 604 -17.37 3.67 26.96
C ARG A 604 -16.95 5.14 27.00
N GLU A 605 -16.43 5.60 28.14
CA GLU A 605 -15.99 6.98 28.37
C GLU A 605 -14.51 7.20 28.07
N TRP A 606 -13.77 6.13 27.76
CA TRP A 606 -12.34 6.26 27.51
C TRP A 606 -12.07 7.03 26.21
N LYS A 607 -11.12 7.96 26.31
CA LYS A 607 -10.59 8.74 25.19
C LYS A 607 -9.14 8.30 24.98
N PRO A 608 -8.86 7.49 23.95
CA PRO A 608 -7.49 7.08 23.66
C PRO A 608 -6.60 8.28 23.38
N PRO A 609 -5.30 8.23 23.73
CA PRO A 609 -4.35 9.32 23.51
C PRO A 609 -3.86 9.43 22.05
N PHE A 610 -4.42 8.62 21.14
CA PHE A 610 -3.98 8.50 19.75
C PHE A 610 -5.12 8.69 18.74
N GLN A 611 -4.73 8.81 17.48
CA GLN A 611 -5.62 8.93 16.32
C GLN A 611 -5.26 7.86 15.29
N LEU A 612 -6.03 6.77 15.28
CA LEU A 612 -5.86 5.66 14.35
C LEU A 612 -6.21 6.07 12.92
N ILE A 613 -5.44 5.54 11.97
CA ILE A 613 -5.74 5.51 10.54
C ILE A 613 -6.44 4.20 10.20
N SER A 614 -5.97 3.09 10.77
CA SER A 614 -6.54 1.75 10.59
C SER A 614 -6.74 1.05 11.94
N ALA A 615 -7.89 0.40 12.11
CA ALA A 615 -8.18 -0.47 13.23
C ALA A 615 -8.75 -1.81 12.74
N TYR A 616 -7.98 -2.89 12.87
CA TYR A 616 -8.36 -4.24 12.47
C TYR A 616 -8.49 -5.14 13.71
N LEU A 617 -9.73 -5.31 14.19
CA LEU A 617 -10.07 -6.04 15.40
C LEU A 617 -10.99 -7.24 15.11
N SER A 618 -11.06 -7.68 13.86
CA SER A 618 -11.92 -8.79 13.42
C SER A 618 -11.61 -10.09 14.16
N SER A 619 -12.61 -10.96 14.32
CA SER A 619 -12.44 -12.29 14.92
C SER A 619 -11.87 -12.28 16.35
N ASN A 620 -12.06 -11.18 17.08
CA ASN A 620 -11.82 -11.04 18.52
C ASN A 620 -13.15 -10.95 19.26
N LYS A 621 -13.18 -11.14 20.58
CA LYS A 621 -14.41 -10.96 21.36
C LYS A 621 -14.57 -9.52 21.83
N ILE A 622 -15.44 -8.74 21.22
CA ILE A 622 -15.74 -7.37 21.67
C ILE A 622 -17.04 -7.39 22.49
N ILE A 623 -16.94 -7.07 23.78
CA ILE A 623 -18.11 -7.00 24.67
C ILE A 623 -18.63 -5.56 24.79
N ASN A 624 -19.85 -5.40 25.29
CA ASN A 624 -20.54 -4.11 25.50
C ASN A 624 -21.04 -3.40 24.23
N GLY A 625 -21.19 -4.12 23.12
CA GLY A 625 -21.73 -3.60 21.86
C GLY A 625 -20.67 -2.91 21.00
N PHE A 626 -21.09 -1.98 20.14
CA PHE A 626 -20.16 -1.27 19.24
C PHE A 626 -19.14 -0.44 20.06
N PRO A 627 -17.82 -0.52 19.78
CA PRO A 627 -16.81 0.18 20.58
C PRO A 627 -16.99 1.70 20.59
N GLN A 628 -17.27 2.28 21.76
CA GLN A 628 -17.61 3.71 21.88
C GLN A 628 -16.39 4.63 21.79
N TRP A 629 -15.20 4.15 22.20
CA TRP A 629 -13.96 4.92 22.12
C TRP A 629 -13.57 5.29 20.68
N LEU A 630 -14.09 4.58 19.67
CA LEU A 630 -13.90 4.91 18.26
C LEU A 630 -14.49 6.28 17.88
N ARG A 631 -15.42 6.82 18.68
CA ARG A 631 -16.04 8.14 18.46
C ARG A 631 -15.02 9.28 18.39
N THR A 632 -13.85 9.13 19.02
CA THR A 632 -12.81 10.17 19.03
C THR A 632 -11.77 10.00 17.92
N GLN A 633 -11.88 8.98 17.08
CA GLN A 633 -10.89 8.64 16.05
C GLN A 633 -11.20 9.36 14.73
N ASN A 634 -10.86 10.65 14.67
CA ASN A 634 -11.18 11.54 13.54
C ASN A 634 -10.27 11.34 12.32
N LYS A 635 -9.23 10.51 12.42
CA LYS A 635 -8.36 10.13 11.30
C LYS A 635 -8.64 8.73 10.77
N LEU A 636 -9.66 8.04 11.30
CA LEU A 636 -9.94 6.65 10.98
C LEU A 636 -10.45 6.53 9.55
N ARG A 637 -9.75 5.75 8.73
CA ARG A 637 -10.09 5.49 7.32
C ARG A 637 -10.47 4.04 7.07
N ARG A 638 -9.94 3.12 7.88
CA ARG A 638 -10.17 1.67 7.71
C ARG A 638 -10.55 1.05 9.04
N LEU A 639 -11.72 0.41 9.09
CA LEU A 639 -12.25 -0.24 10.27
C LEU A 639 -12.73 -1.64 9.92
N ARG A 640 -12.13 -2.65 10.56
CA ARG A 640 -12.56 -4.05 10.46
C ARG A 640 -12.92 -4.55 11.85
N LEU A 641 -14.20 -4.88 12.02
CA LEU A 641 -14.80 -5.43 13.24
C LEU A 641 -15.60 -6.69 12.92
N SER A 642 -15.28 -7.39 11.83
CA SER A 642 -16.02 -8.58 11.42
C SER A 642 -15.84 -9.75 12.37
N SER A 643 -16.83 -10.63 12.48
CA SER A 643 -16.76 -11.82 13.35
C SER A 643 -16.44 -11.51 14.83
N ALA A 644 -16.81 -10.33 15.32
CA ALA A 644 -16.39 -9.83 16.64
C ALA A 644 -17.43 -10.00 17.76
N SER A 645 -18.52 -10.72 17.48
CA SER A 645 -19.67 -10.93 18.38
C SER A 645 -20.37 -9.65 18.84
N ILE A 646 -20.26 -8.56 18.07
CA ILE A 646 -20.85 -7.27 18.40
C ILE A 646 -22.38 -7.34 18.29
N THR A 647 -23.08 -6.76 19.26
CA THR A 647 -24.55 -6.74 19.34
C THR A 647 -25.10 -5.31 19.41
N GLY A 648 -26.39 -5.17 19.11
CA GLY A 648 -27.11 -3.90 19.22
C GLY A 648 -27.01 -3.02 17.96
N PRO A 649 -27.62 -1.82 17.99
CA PRO A 649 -27.64 -0.94 16.83
C PRO A 649 -26.33 -0.19 16.60
N LEU A 650 -26.13 0.29 15.37
CA LEU A 650 -25.07 1.23 15.04
C LEU A 650 -25.24 2.53 15.84
N PRO A 651 -24.20 3.04 16.53
CA PRO A 651 -24.30 4.28 17.30
C PRO A 651 -24.61 5.49 16.42
N THR A 652 -25.39 6.45 16.93
CA THR A 652 -25.80 7.65 16.18
C THR A 652 -24.64 8.57 15.79
N TRP A 653 -23.57 8.60 16.59
CA TRP A 653 -22.38 9.39 16.29
C TRP A 653 -21.58 8.84 15.10
N LEU A 654 -21.74 7.56 14.74
CA LEU A 654 -21.02 6.94 13.62
C LEU A 654 -21.33 7.66 12.30
N ARG A 655 -22.54 8.20 12.16
CA ARG A 655 -22.97 8.99 11.01
C ARG A 655 -22.10 10.22 10.73
N LYS A 656 -21.57 10.83 11.81
CA LYS A 656 -20.77 12.07 11.80
C LYS A 656 -19.27 11.81 11.70
N MET A 657 -18.84 10.55 11.71
CA MET A 657 -17.43 10.24 11.47
C MET A 657 -17.04 10.62 10.05
N PRO A 658 -15.77 11.01 9.83
CA PRO A 658 -15.24 11.14 8.48
C PRO A 658 -15.47 9.85 7.69
N VAL A 659 -15.57 9.97 6.37
CA VAL A 659 -15.87 8.82 5.51
C VAL A 659 -14.79 7.75 5.70
N VAL A 660 -15.22 6.59 6.19
CA VAL A 660 -14.38 5.39 6.33
C VAL A 660 -14.35 4.71 4.96
N ASP A 661 -13.18 4.66 4.34
CA ASP A 661 -12.98 4.09 3.00
C ASP A 661 -13.26 2.58 3.02
N PHE A 662 -12.80 1.88 4.04
CA PHE A 662 -13.01 0.45 4.20
C PHE A 662 -13.70 0.17 5.53
N LEU A 663 -14.97 -0.23 5.49
CA LEU A 663 -15.74 -0.58 6.68
C LEU A 663 -16.27 -2.00 6.57
N ASP A 664 -15.78 -2.88 7.45
CA ASP A 664 -16.22 -4.26 7.56
C ASP A 664 -16.78 -4.56 8.94
N LEU A 665 -18.10 -4.71 9.00
CA LEU A 665 -18.86 -5.09 10.20
C LEU A 665 -19.54 -6.46 10.04
N SER A 666 -19.14 -7.24 9.03
CA SER A 666 -19.77 -8.51 8.68
C SER A 666 -19.70 -9.57 9.77
N HIS A 667 -20.58 -10.57 9.74
CA HIS A 667 -20.59 -11.71 10.67
C HIS A 667 -20.71 -11.29 12.14
N ASN A 668 -21.63 -10.38 12.44
CA ASN A 668 -21.93 -9.93 13.81
C ASN A 668 -23.42 -10.14 14.13
N LYS A 669 -23.87 -9.57 15.25
CA LYS A 669 -25.27 -9.54 15.67
C LYS A 669 -25.77 -8.09 15.74
N LEU A 670 -25.28 -7.22 14.86
CA LEU A 670 -25.71 -5.82 14.78
C LEU A 670 -27.14 -5.74 14.26
N SER A 671 -27.95 -4.85 14.83
CA SER A 671 -29.39 -4.75 14.54
C SER A 671 -29.83 -3.32 14.24
N GLY A 672 -31.11 -3.11 13.95
CA GLY A 672 -31.65 -1.77 13.68
C GLY A 672 -31.33 -1.25 12.28
N PRO A 673 -31.62 0.03 12.01
CA PRO A 673 -31.50 0.61 10.67
C PRO A 673 -30.06 0.97 10.30
N LEU A 674 -29.78 0.99 8.99
CA LEU A 674 -28.49 1.42 8.41
C LEU A 674 -28.31 2.95 8.38
N THR A 675 -29.24 3.73 8.94
CA THR A 675 -29.26 5.20 8.87
C THR A 675 -28.06 5.88 9.53
N ASN A 676 -27.36 5.17 10.42
CA ASN A 676 -26.20 5.67 11.16
C ASN A 676 -24.86 5.35 10.49
N LEU A 677 -24.85 4.75 9.30
CA LEU A 677 -23.60 4.59 8.54
C LEU A 677 -22.96 5.96 8.24
N PRO A 678 -21.62 6.06 8.24
CA PRO A 678 -20.91 7.31 7.96
C PRO A 678 -21.35 7.89 6.61
N ASN A 679 -21.86 9.13 6.62
CA ASN A 679 -22.38 9.78 5.41
C ASN A 679 -22.12 11.30 5.35
N GLU A 680 -21.41 11.86 6.34
CA GLU A 680 -21.02 13.26 6.42
C GLU A 680 -19.50 13.39 6.25
N GLY A 681 -19.07 13.87 5.08
CA GLY A 681 -17.68 14.22 4.79
C GLY A 681 -17.55 14.63 3.34
N SER A 682 -17.01 15.83 3.07
CA SER A 682 -16.76 16.27 1.71
C SER A 682 -15.82 15.28 1.03
N VAL A 683 -16.27 14.73 -0.09
CA VAL A 683 -15.43 14.01 -1.04
C VAL A 683 -14.44 15.01 -1.58
N ASP A 684 -13.23 15.06 -1.03
CA ASP A 684 -12.13 15.64 -1.78
C ASP A 684 -11.76 14.59 -2.83
N VAL A 685 -12.19 14.86 -4.07
CA VAL A 685 -12.16 13.98 -5.28
C VAL A 685 -10.76 13.46 -5.63
N SER A 686 -9.77 13.81 -4.83
CA SER A 686 -8.35 13.49 -4.97
C SER A 686 -7.85 12.32 -4.12
N ASP A 687 -8.62 11.83 -3.13
CA ASP A 687 -8.23 10.63 -2.39
C ASP A 687 -8.69 9.39 -3.19
N SER A 688 -7.78 8.80 -3.97
CA SER A 688 -7.95 7.64 -4.88
C SER A 688 -8.33 6.31 -4.20
N TYR A 689 -8.82 6.32 -2.96
CA TYR A 689 -9.01 5.09 -2.20
C TYR A 689 -10.40 4.51 -2.46
N SER A 690 -10.39 3.32 -3.05
CA SER A 690 -11.56 2.49 -3.31
C SER A 690 -12.41 2.30 -2.06
N LYS A 691 -13.70 2.71 -2.07
CA LYS A 691 -14.58 2.49 -0.92
C LYS A 691 -15.24 1.11 -0.93
N ALA A 692 -15.30 0.46 0.23
CA ALA A 692 -15.91 -0.86 0.39
C ALA A 692 -16.68 -0.97 1.72
N LEU A 693 -17.92 -1.45 1.63
CA LEU A 693 -18.84 -1.66 2.75
C LEU A 693 -19.22 -3.14 2.82
N PHE A 694 -18.84 -3.81 3.90
CA PHE A 694 -19.19 -5.20 4.20
C PHE A 694 -20.04 -5.27 5.47
N LEU A 695 -21.32 -5.60 5.31
CA LEU A 695 -22.32 -5.63 6.37
C LEU A 695 -23.08 -6.96 6.44
N GLN A 696 -22.65 -7.95 5.67
CA GLN A 696 -23.31 -9.24 5.58
C GLN A 696 -23.35 -10.00 6.90
N ASP A 697 -24.28 -10.95 7.04
CA ASP A 697 -24.45 -11.78 8.24
C ASP A 697 -24.62 -10.94 9.51
N ASN A 698 -25.70 -10.17 9.53
CA ASN A 698 -26.12 -9.35 10.66
C ASN A 698 -27.65 -9.41 10.81
N LEU A 699 -28.20 -8.58 11.70
CA LEU A 699 -29.63 -8.45 11.99
C LEU A 699 -30.17 -7.08 11.57
N PHE A 700 -29.53 -6.39 10.63
CA PHE A 700 -29.99 -5.09 10.14
C PHE A 700 -31.37 -5.21 9.52
N ASN A 701 -32.24 -4.25 9.82
CA ASN A 701 -33.64 -4.23 9.39
C ASN A 701 -34.01 -2.88 8.78
N GLU A 702 -35.31 -2.68 8.50
CA GLU A 702 -35.83 -1.51 7.78
C GLU A 702 -35.27 -1.40 6.35
N SER A 703 -35.49 -0.26 5.69
CA SER A 703 -35.10 -0.03 4.30
C SER A 703 -33.65 0.39 4.16
N ILE A 704 -33.05 0.08 3.01
CA ILE A 704 -31.76 0.62 2.58
C ILE A 704 -31.88 2.16 2.49
N PRO A 705 -31.13 2.94 3.29
CA PRO A 705 -31.35 4.37 3.40
C PRO A 705 -30.77 5.14 2.21
N MET A 706 -31.47 6.20 1.78
CA MET A 706 -31.03 7.11 0.71
C MET A 706 -29.70 7.83 1.03
N SER A 707 -29.24 7.83 2.29
CA SER A 707 -27.95 8.39 2.66
C SER A 707 -26.77 7.65 2.02
N LEU A 708 -26.91 6.36 1.72
CA LEU A 708 -25.89 5.59 1.00
C LEU A 708 -25.65 6.14 -0.41
N CYS A 709 -26.66 6.78 -1.01
CA CYS A 709 -26.54 7.44 -2.32
C CYS A 709 -25.50 8.58 -2.33
N ARG A 710 -25.08 9.08 -1.16
CA ARG A 710 -24.06 10.13 -1.06
C ARG A 710 -22.64 9.61 -1.28
N ILE A 711 -22.44 8.29 -1.24
CA ILE A 711 -21.13 7.65 -1.40
C ILE A 711 -20.90 7.34 -2.89
N ILE A 712 -20.40 8.33 -3.64
CA ILE A 712 -20.34 8.29 -5.11
C ILE A 712 -19.24 7.38 -5.70
N ASP A 713 -18.26 6.99 -4.89
CA ASP A 713 -17.04 6.24 -5.22
C ASP A 713 -17.01 4.83 -4.61
N LEU A 714 -18.16 4.32 -4.20
CA LEU A 714 -18.31 2.98 -3.64
C LEU A 714 -18.05 1.90 -4.69
N LYS A 715 -17.14 0.97 -4.40
CA LYS A 715 -16.81 -0.18 -5.26
C LYS A 715 -17.48 -1.48 -4.84
N ILE A 716 -17.62 -1.71 -3.54
CA ILE A 716 -18.25 -2.92 -3.00
C ILE A 716 -19.32 -2.54 -1.97
N LEU A 717 -20.51 -3.10 -2.14
CA LEU A 717 -21.58 -3.04 -1.16
C LEU A 717 -22.17 -4.44 -0.95
N ASP A 718 -21.86 -5.03 0.21
CA ASP A 718 -22.41 -6.32 0.63
C ASP A 718 -23.34 -6.13 1.84
N LEU A 719 -24.63 -6.32 1.61
CA LEU A 719 -25.73 -6.29 2.58
C LEU A 719 -26.38 -7.66 2.76
N SER A 720 -25.78 -8.72 2.23
CA SER A 720 -26.39 -10.05 2.17
C SER A 720 -26.68 -10.63 3.56
N ARG A 721 -27.64 -11.54 3.67
CA ARG A 721 -27.98 -12.26 4.91
C ARG A 721 -28.29 -11.30 6.07
N ASN A 722 -29.28 -10.44 5.86
CA ASN A 722 -29.83 -9.50 6.83
C ASN A 722 -31.37 -9.57 6.84
N ARG A 723 -32.05 -8.63 7.51
CA ARG A 723 -33.52 -8.52 7.58
C ARG A 723 -34.02 -7.24 6.90
N LEU A 724 -33.31 -6.75 5.89
CA LEU A 724 -33.64 -5.50 5.20
C LEU A 724 -34.95 -5.64 4.41
N THR A 725 -35.76 -4.59 4.39
CA THR A 725 -37.09 -4.52 3.77
C THR A 725 -37.18 -3.34 2.80
N GLY A 726 -38.35 -3.12 2.18
CA GLY A 726 -38.54 -1.96 1.29
C GLY A 726 -37.85 -2.11 -0.06
N ARG A 727 -37.73 -1.01 -0.81
CA ARG A 727 -37.22 -1.00 -2.19
C ARG A 727 -35.72 -0.78 -2.26
N ILE A 728 -35.08 -1.30 -3.30
CA ILE A 728 -33.69 -0.96 -3.65
C ILE A 728 -33.68 0.49 -4.19
N PRO A 729 -32.90 1.42 -3.61
CA PRO A 729 -32.80 2.79 -4.12
C PRO A 729 -32.25 2.87 -5.55
N GLU A 730 -32.94 3.60 -6.44
CA GLU A 730 -32.52 3.82 -7.84
C GLU A 730 -31.13 4.44 -7.97
N CYS A 731 -30.69 5.21 -6.97
CA CYS A 731 -29.38 5.86 -6.98
C CYS A 731 -28.21 4.84 -7.01
N LEU A 732 -28.39 3.64 -6.44
CA LEU A 732 -27.32 2.65 -6.33
C LEU A 732 -26.94 2.11 -7.70
N GLY A 733 -27.90 2.05 -8.64
CA GLY A 733 -27.63 1.69 -10.03
C GLY A 733 -26.84 2.74 -10.81
N ASN A 734 -26.84 4.00 -10.36
CA ASN A 734 -26.12 5.10 -11.00
C ASN A 734 -24.69 5.31 -10.47
N MET A 735 -24.23 4.50 -9.51
CA MET A 735 -22.88 4.61 -8.95
C MET A 735 -21.83 4.11 -9.94
N ARG A 736 -21.08 5.06 -10.55
CA ARG A 736 -20.12 4.81 -11.65
C ARG A 736 -18.98 3.84 -11.32
N ASN A 737 -18.71 3.64 -10.04
CA ASN A 737 -17.58 2.83 -9.58
C ASN A 737 -18.02 1.54 -8.87
N LEU A 738 -19.32 1.23 -8.80
CA LEU A 738 -19.80 0.03 -8.11
C LEU A 738 -19.51 -1.22 -8.95
N HIS A 739 -18.73 -2.15 -8.40
CA HIS A 739 -18.36 -3.40 -9.07
C HIS A 739 -19.16 -4.58 -8.51
N ILE A 740 -19.37 -4.60 -7.19
CA ILE A 740 -20.01 -5.71 -6.48
C ILE A 740 -21.19 -5.19 -5.69
N MET A 741 -22.37 -5.71 -6.02
CA MET A 741 -23.63 -5.47 -5.33
C MET A 741 -24.20 -6.80 -4.82
N GLN A 742 -24.16 -7.03 -3.51
CA GLN A 742 -24.60 -8.30 -2.90
C GLN A 742 -25.70 -8.04 -1.86
N PHE A 743 -26.96 -8.24 -2.23
CA PHE A 743 -28.13 -8.03 -1.36
C PHE A 743 -28.91 -9.31 -1.08
N SER A 744 -28.33 -10.47 -1.36
CA SER A 744 -29.03 -11.75 -1.25
C SER A 744 -29.49 -12.09 0.16
N SER A 745 -30.53 -12.89 0.27
CA SER A 745 -31.10 -13.34 1.55
C SER A 745 -31.53 -12.17 2.45
N ASN A 746 -32.45 -11.36 1.95
CA ASN A 746 -33.11 -10.27 2.67
C ASN A 746 -34.64 -10.34 2.44
N GLN A 747 -35.38 -9.31 2.84
CA GLN A 747 -36.82 -9.16 2.61
C GLN A 747 -37.11 -7.96 1.68
N LEU A 748 -36.17 -7.64 0.78
CA LEU A 748 -36.31 -6.52 -0.15
C LEU A 748 -37.47 -6.76 -1.12
N SER A 749 -38.16 -5.71 -1.50
CA SER A 749 -39.41 -5.75 -2.26
C SER A 749 -39.46 -4.67 -3.34
N GLY A 750 -40.46 -4.72 -4.22
CA GLY A 750 -40.57 -3.80 -5.35
C GLY A 750 -39.72 -4.26 -6.54
N VAL A 751 -39.52 -3.34 -7.49
CA VAL A 751 -38.87 -3.63 -8.77
C VAL A 751 -37.35 -3.44 -8.70
N ILE A 752 -36.62 -4.15 -9.57
CA ILE A 752 -35.19 -3.92 -9.79
C ILE A 752 -35.01 -2.52 -10.42
N PRO A 753 -34.06 -1.70 -9.93
CA PRO A 753 -33.78 -0.38 -10.50
C PRO A 753 -33.49 -0.40 -12.01
N ARG A 754 -34.04 0.57 -12.76
CA ARG A 754 -33.82 0.67 -14.22
C ARG A 754 -32.58 1.46 -14.57
N LYS A 755 -32.16 2.40 -13.70
CA LYS A 755 -31.00 3.25 -13.96
C LYS A 755 -29.72 2.58 -13.47
N LEU A 756 -29.18 1.66 -14.26
CA LEU A 756 -27.98 0.85 -13.95
C LEU A 756 -26.70 1.35 -14.63
N ASN A 757 -26.66 2.63 -15.00
CA ASN A 757 -25.60 3.21 -15.81
C ASN A 757 -24.22 3.19 -15.14
N GLY A 758 -24.19 2.99 -13.82
CA GLY A 758 -22.98 3.00 -13.02
C GLY A 758 -22.03 1.84 -13.27
N MET A 759 -22.53 0.66 -13.63
CA MET A 759 -21.73 -0.58 -13.76
C MET A 759 -21.30 -0.89 -15.21
N ILE A 760 -21.56 0.03 -16.16
CA ILE A 760 -21.40 -0.23 -17.61
C ILE A 760 -19.93 -0.34 -18.04
N ASN A 761 -19.04 0.49 -17.49
CA ASN A 761 -17.69 0.68 -18.06
C ASN A 761 -16.62 -0.29 -17.56
N GLY A 762 -16.93 -1.16 -16.58
CA GLY A 762 -16.02 -2.21 -16.10
C GLY A 762 -14.55 -1.80 -15.98
N SER A 763 -14.27 -0.58 -15.50
CA SER A 763 -12.90 -0.10 -15.34
C SER A 763 -12.22 -0.95 -14.28
N SER A 764 -11.19 -1.72 -14.64
CA SER A 764 -10.39 -2.50 -13.68
C SER A 764 -10.05 -1.62 -12.47
N PHE A 765 -10.05 -2.20 -11.26
CA PHE A 765 -9.49 -1.48 -10.10
C PHE A 765 -8.09 -0.98 -10.47
N GLU A 766 -7.89 0.33 -10.60
CA GLU A 766 -6.56 0.91 -10.87
C GLU A 766 -5.56 0.37 -9.84
N LYS A 767 -4.34 0.04 -10.30
CA LYS A 767 -3.24 -0.33 -9.41
C LYS A 767 -2.89 0.89 -8.54
N ASP A 768 -3.53 1.05 -7.39
CA ASP A 768 -2.88 1.78 -6.30
C ASP A 768 -1.95 0.79 -5.58
N PRO A 769 -0.61 1.00 -5.59
CA PRO A 769 0.32 0.18 -4.83
C PRO A 769 0.05 0.20 -3.31
N ARG A 770 -0.86 1.06 -2.82
CA ARG A 770 -1.29 1.17 -1.42
C ARG A 770 -2.63 0.47 -1.12
N ASP A 771 -3.29 -0.17 -2.10
CA ASP A 771 -4.52 -0.95 -1.91
C ASP A 771 -4.22 -2.25 -1.12
N LEU A 772 -4.24 -2.16 0.21
CA LEU A 772 -4.06 -3.23 1.20
C LEU A 772 -5.27 -4.18 1.34
N TRP A 773 -5.96 -4.44 0.24
CA TRP A 773 -7.07 -5.41 0.19
C TRP A 773 -6.55 -6.85 0.27
N SER A 774 -5.22 -7.04 0.32
CA SER A 774 -4.49 -8.32 0.28
C SER A 774 -4.87 -9.32 1.37
N GLU A 775 -5.62 -8.93 2.39
CA GLU A 775 -5.98 -9.78 3.53
C GLU A 775 -7.41 -10.34 3.48
N LYS A 776 -8.30 -9.85 2.60
CA LYS A 776 -9.69 -10.35 2.56
C LYS A 776 -9.93 -11.23 1.34
N ASN A 777 -10.21 -12.51 1.60
CA ASN A 777 -10.84 -13.39 0.63
C ASN A 777 -12.23 -12.85 0.32
N LEU A 778 -12.40 -12.22 -0.84
CA LEU A 778 -13.72 -11.80 -1.31
C LEU A 778 -14.47 -13.06 -1.72
N ILE A 779 -15.50 -13.43 -0.95
CA ILE A 779 -16.34 -14.59 -1.26
C ILE A 779 -17.49 -14.14 -2.17
N GLN A 780 -17.63 -14.76 -3.34
CA GLN A 780 -18.73 -14.55 -4.26
C GLN A 780 -19.39 -15.88 -4.60
N VAL A 781 -20.72 -15.90 -4.65
CA VAL A 781 -21.44 -17.05 -5.20
C VAL A 781 -21.44 -16.91 -6.71
N MET A 782 -20.62 -17.73 -7.36
CA MET A 782 -20.48 -17.76 -8.81
C MET A 782 -20.29 -19.20 -9.25
N LYS A 783 -20.86 -19.57 -10.39
CA LYS A 783 -20.82 -20.94 -10.92
C LYS A 783 -21.49 -21.98 -10.03
N GLY A 784 -22.53 -21.59 -9.28
CA GLY A 784 -23.24 -22.48 -8.36
C GLY A 784 -22.47 -22.86 -7.09
N VAL A 785 -21.31 -22.24 -6.85
CA VAL A 785 -20.47 -22.47 -5.66
C VAL A 785 -19.96 -21.17 -5.06
N SER A 786 -19.51 -21.22 -3.80
CA SER A 786 -18.87 -20.10 -3.12
C SER A 786 -17.39 -20.02 -3.53
N LEU A 787 -17.03 -19.04 -4.34
CA LEU A 787 -15.65 -18.80 -4.81
C LEU A 787 -14.99 -17.70 -3.99
N GLY A 788 -13.78 -17.98 -3.46
CA GLY A 788 -12.93 -16.99 -2.80
C GLY A 788 -11.97 -16.34 -3.79
N TYR A 789 -11.96 -15.02 -3.87
CA TYR A 789 -11.05 -14.23 -4.68
C TYR A 789 -10.02 -13.53 -3.79
N THR A 790 -8.73 -13.78 -4.05
CA THR A 790 -7.59 -13.21 -3.31
C THR A 790 -6.89 -12.11 -4.10
N THR A 791 -6.31 -12.45 -5.26
CA THR A 791 -5.54 -11.54 -6.12
C THR A 791 -6.34 -11.03 -7.31
N THR A 792 -7.36 -11.78 -7.72
CA THR A 792 -8.18 -11.54 -8.92
C THR A 792 -9.48 -10.78 -8.63
N PHE A 793 -9.79 -10.48 -7.36
CA PHE A 793 -11.03 -9.76 -6.98
C PHE A 793 -11.15 -8.40 -7.69
N ARG A 794 -10.02 -7.78 -8.04
CA ARG A 794 -9.89 -6.50 -8.75
C ARG A 794 -10.52 -6.49 -10.15
N ASN A 795 -10.85 -7.66 -10.68
CA ASN A 795 -11.49 -7.82 -11.99
C ASN A 795 -12.92 -8.37 -11.86
N VAL A 796 -13.44 -8.54 -10.64
CA VAL A 796 -14.73 -9.16 -10.40
C VAL A 796 -15.82 -8.11 -10.38
N ILE A 797 -16.77 -8.24 -11.30
CA ILE A 797 -18.01 -7.48 -11.34
C ILE A 797 -19.16 -8.48 -11.17
N ASN A 798 -19.94 -8.34 -10.11
CA ASN A 798 -20.96 -9.32 -9.74
C ASN A 798 -22.20 -8.64 -9.13
N MET A 799 -23.38 -9.18 -9.43
CA MET A 799 -24.65 -8.73 -8.87
C MET A 799 -25.45 -9.92 -8.36
N ASP A 800 -25.71 -9.94 -7.05
CA ASP A 800 -26.51 -10.97 -6.39
C ASP A 800 -27.67 -10.34 -5.61
N LEU A 801 -28.89 -10.51 -6.14
CA LEU A 801 -30.14 -10.05 -5.55
C LEU A 801 -31.05 -11.23 -5.14
N SER A 802 -30.49 -12.44 -5.07
CA SER A 802 -31.25 -13.66 -4.87
C SER A 802 -31.92 -13.75 -3.48
N SER A 803 -32.94 -14.59 -3.36
CA SER A 803 -33.63 -14.86 -2.08
C SER A 803 -34.15 -13.57 -1.43
N ASN A 804 -35.02 -12.87 -2.16
CA ASN A 804 -35.71 -11.65 -1.75
C ASN A 804 -37.20 -11.71 -2.19
N ASN A 805 -37.96 -10.63 -1.97
CA ASN A 805 -39.35 -10.49 -2.39
C ASN A 805 -39.49 -9.54 -3.60
N LEU A 806 -38.50 -9.50 -4.50
CA LEU A 806 -38.52 -8.61 -5.66
C LEU A 806 -39.60 -9.03 -6.67
N VAL A 807 -40.27 -8.05 -7.27
CA VAL A 807 -41.42 -8.23 -8.19
C VAL A 807 -41.22 -7.45 -9.49
N GLY A 808 -42.08 -7.74 -10.47
CA GLY A 808 -42.05 -7.07 -11.78
C GLY A 808 -41.08 -7.74 -12.76
N GLU A 809 -40.92 -7.12 -13.91
CA GLU A 809 -40.10 -7.66 -15.01
C GLU A 809 -38.61 -7.38 -14.82
N ILE A 810 -37.76 -8.22 -15.42
CA ILE A 810 -36.32 -7.97 -15.49
C ILE A 810 -36.09 -6.76 -16.43
N PRO A 811 -35.48 -5.66 -15.94
CA PRO A 811 -35.31 -4.46 -16.76
C PRO A 811 -34.32 -4.70 -17.91
N VAL A 812 -34.66 -4.21 -19.11
CA VAL A 812 -33.83 -4.36 -20.30
C VAL A 812 -32.48 -3.66 -20.15
N GLU A 813 -32.42 -2.61 -19.33
CA GLU A 813 -31.21 -1.85 -19.00
C GLU A 813 -30.18 -2.70 -18.23
N LEU A 814 -30.60 -3.75 -17.51
CA LEU A 814 -29.65 -4.68 -16.86
C LEU A 814 -28.81 -5.44 -17.91
N MET A 815 -29.35 -5.63 -19.12
CA MET A 815 -28.67 -6.31 -20.21
C MET A 815 -27.57 -5.47 -20.86
N SER A 816 -27.45 -4.17 -20.54
CA SER A 816 -26.35 -3.33 -21.00
C SER A 816 -25.07 -3.47 -20.16
N LEU A 817 -25.10 -4.23 -19.06
CA LEU A 817 -23.93 -4.48 -18.20
C LEU A 817 -23.01 -5.54 -18.83
N SER A 818 -22.34 -5.17 -19.91
CA SER A 818 -21.50 -6.09 -20.72
C SER A 818 -20.30 -6.67 -19.98
N ALA A 819 -19.82 -5.98 -18.93
CA ALA A 819 -18.68 -6.38 -18.11
C ALA A 819 -19.05 -7.26 -16.90
N LEU A 820 -20.35 -7.49 -16.64
CA LEU A 820 -20.81 -8.28 -15.50
C LEU A 820 -20.42 -9.77 -15.67
N LEU A 821 -19.77 -10.34 -14.66
CA LEU A 821 -19.35 -11.75 -14.67
C LEU A 821 -20.39 -12.68 -14.07
N GLY A 822 -21.15 -12.22 -13.08
CA GLY A 822 -22.18 -13.01 -12.42
C GLY A 822 -23.45 -12.21 -12.20
N LEU A 823 -24.59 -12.85 -12.47
CA LEU A 823 -25.93 -12.32 -12.20
C LEU A 823 -26.79 -13.39 -11.55
N ASN A 824 -27.19 -13.15 -10.31
CA ASN A 824 -28.09 -14.04 -9.57
C ASN A 824 -29.35 -13.29 -9.12
N LEU A 825 -30.49 -13.67 -9.71
CA LEU A 825 -31.82 -13.15 -9.37
C LEU A 825 -32.73 -14.26 -8.82
N SER A 826 -32.18 -15.42 -8.48
CA SER A 826 -32.95 -16.59 -8.07
C SER A 826 -33.80 -16.35 -6.82
N ASN A 827 -34.84 -17.17 -6.64
CA ASN A 827 -35.73 -17.14 -5.47
C ASN A 827 -36.31 -15.74 -5.20
N ASN A 828 -37.07 -15.23 -6.17
CA ASN A 828 -37.79 -13.96 -6.09
C ASN A 828 -39.21 -14.14 -6.68
N HIS A 829 -39.93 -13.05 -6.93
CA HIS A 829 -41.25 -13.02 -7.55
C HIS A 829 -41.24 -12.28 -8.90
N LEU A 830 -40.12 -12.36 -9.63
CA LEU A 830 -39.98 -11.70 -10.92
C LEU A 830 -40.87 -12.37 -11.96
N ASN A 831 -41.49 -11.57 -12.82
CA ASN A 831 -42.43 -12.01 -13.86
C ASN A 831 -42.06 -11.43 -15.24
N GLY A 832 -42.94 -11.58 -16.23
CA GLY A 832 -42.66 -11.16 -17.61
C GLY A 832 -41.68 -12.09 -18.30
N CYS A 833 -41.12 -11.64 -19.43
CA CYS A 833 -40.19 -12.42 -20.24
C CYS A 833 -38.72 -12.13 -19.89
N ILE A 834 -37.82 -13.08 -20.18
CA ILE A 834 -36.39 -12.79 -20.22
C ILE A 834 -36.13 -11.84 -21.41
N PRO A 835 -35.47 -10.68 -21.23
CA PRO A 835 -35.25 -9.73 -22.32
C PRO A 835 -34.41 -10.31 -23.46
N ASP A 836 -34.82 -10.07 -24.71
CA ASP A 836 -34.10 -10.54 -25.90
C ASP A 836 -32.68 -9.98 -26.02
N SER A 837 -32.35 -8.89 -25.32
CA SER A 837 -31.02 -8.30 -25.30
C SER A 837 -30.03 -9.01 -24.35
N ILE A 838 -30.41 -10.11 -23.68
CA ILE A 838 -29.53 -10.87 -22.76
C ILE A 838 -28.18 -11.24 -23.38
N GLY A 839 -28.13 -11.50 -24.69
CA GLY A 839 -26.89 -11.77 -25.43
C GLY A 839 -25.86 -10.63 -25.44
N ASN A 840 -26.23 -9.41 -25.02
CA ASN A 840 -25.32 -8.26 -24.92
C ASN A 840 -24.36 -8.37 -23.71
N MET A 841 -24.67 -9.23 -22.73
CA MET A 841 -23.87 -9.41 -21.51
C MET A 841 -22.63 -10.30 -21.76
N LYS A 842 -21.76 -9.87 -22.66
CA LYS A 842 -20.71 -10.71 -23.26
C LYS A 842 -19.73 -11.33 -22.26
N MET A 843 -19.48 -10.74 -21.10
CA MET A 843 -18.54 -11.29 -20.10
C MET A 843 -19.20 -12.23 -19.07
N LEU A 844 -20.50 -12.47 -19.18
CA LEU A 844 -21.25 -13.23 -18.19
C LEU A 844 -20.80 -14.69 -18.14
N ASN A 845 -20.46 -15.14 -16.93
CA ASN A 845 -19.93 -16.46 -16.63
C ASN A 845 -20.92 -17.30 -15.80
N SER A 846 -21.73 -16.65 -14.95
CA SER A 846 -22.70 -17.32 -14.08
C SER A 846 -24.05 -16.60 -14.15
N LEU A 847 -25.11 -17.32 -14.50
CA LEU A 847 -26.47 -16.79 -14.58
C LEU A 847 -27.46 -17.69 -13.83
N ASP A 848 -28.17 -17.14 -12.86
CA ASP A 848 -29.21 -17.87 -12.13
C ASP A 848 -30.50 -17.04 -12.01
N PHE A 849 -31.56 -17.50 -12.67
CA PHE A 849 -32.92 -16.94 -12.62
C PHE A 849 -33.92 -17.92 -11.99
N SER A 850 -33.45 -18.99 -11.36
CA SER A 850 -34.32 -20.05 -10.85
C SER A 850 -35.28 -19.59 -9.75
N GLY A 851 -36.42 -20.28 -9.59
CA GLY A 851 -37.37 -19.97 -8.51
C GLY A 851 -38.02 -18.60 -8.65
N ASN A 852 -38.52 -18.28 -9.84
CA ASN A 852 -39.23 -17.04 -10.16
C ASN A 852 -40.56 -17.35 -10.88
N GLN A 853 -41.23 -16.33 -11.40
CA GLN A 853 -42.48 -16.43 -12.16
C GLN A 853 -42.29 -15.99 -13.61
N LEU A 854 -41.08 -16.17 -14.17
CA LEU A 854 -40.76 -15.76 -15.54
C LEU A 854 -41.56 -16.58 -16.54
N THR A 855 -41.95 -15.94 -17.63
CA THR A 855 -42.85 -16.46 -18.67
C THR A 855 -42.22 -16.29 -20.07
N GLY A 856 -42.89 -16.80 -21.10
CA GLY A 856 -42.44 -16.65 -22.48
C GLY A 856 -41.31 -17.61 -22.86
N ARG A 857 -40.72 -17.37 -24.03
CA ARG A 857 -39.63 -18.20 -24.59
C ARG A 857 -38.29 -17.80 -23.98
N ILE A 858 -37.35 -18.74 -23.91
CA ILE A 858 -35.94 -18.42 -23.66
C ILE A 858 -35.40 -17.74 -24.93
N PRO A 859 -34.89 -16.50 -24.88
CA PRO A 859 -34.42 -15.79 -26.06
C PRO A 859 -33.26 -16.49 -26.77
N PRO A 860 -33.27 -16.59 -28.11
CA PRO A 860 -32.15 -17.18 -28.86
C PRO A 860 -30.81 -16.47 -28.65
N SER A 861 -30.85 -15.17 -28.35
CA SER A 861 -29.66 -14.35 -28.08
C SER A 861 -28.84 -14.83 -26.88
N ILE A 862 -29.41 -15.63 -25.95
CA ILE A 862 -28.66 -16.24 -24.85
C ILE A 862 -27.52 -17.14 -25.37
N GLY A 863 -27.63 -17.64 -26.60
CA GLY A 863 -26.57 -18.39 -27.27
C GLY A 863 -25.31 -17.59 -27.58
N ALA A 864 -25.36 -16.25 -27.50
CA ALA A 864 -24.21 -15.37 -27.69
C ALA A 864 -23.30 -15.25 -26.43
N LEU A 865 -23.73 -15.80 -25.29
CA LEU A 865 -22.98 -15.76 -24.02
C LEU A 865 -21.87 -16.81 -23.99
N ASN A 866 -20.79 -16.56 -24.72
CA ASN A 866 -19.71 -17.54 -24.94
C ASN A 866 -18.91 -17.90 -23.68
N PHE A 867 -18.90 -17.07 -22.63
CA PHE A 867 -18.17 -17.32 -21.39
C PHE A 867 -19.02 -17.98 -20.29
N LEU A 868 -20.31 -18.24 -20.56
CA LEU A 868 -21.25 -18.75 -19.58
C LEU A 868 -20.90 -20.18 -19.17
N SER A 869 -20.45 -20.40 -17.94
CA SER A 869 -20.12 -21.74 -17.42
C SER A 869 -21.17 -22.29 -16.45
N HIS A 870 -22.12 -21.47 -16.01
CA HIS A 870 -23.21 -21.89 -15.15
C HIS A 870 -24.51 -21.18 -15.52
N LEU A 871 -25.57 -21.97 -15.67
CA LEU A 871 -26.91 -21.52 -16.00
C LEU A 871 -27.92 -22.27 -15.13
N ASN A 872 -28.88 -21.56 -14.56
CA ASN A 872 -30.02 -22.15 -13.87
C ASN A 872 -31.29 -21.34 -14.16
N LEU A 873 -32.26 -21.97 -14.83
CA LEU A 873 -33.54 -21.38 -15.22
C LEU A 873 -34.73 -22.16 -14.61
N SER A 874 -34.44 -23.06 -13.66
CA SER A 874 -35.43 -23.97 -13.11
C SER A 874 -36.53 -23.25 -12.33
N HIS A 875 -37.68 -23.91 -12.14
CA HIS A 875 -38.80 -23.43 -11.34
C HIS A 875 -39.29 -22.04 -11.79
N ASN A 876 -39.64 -21.94 -13.07
CA ASN A 876 -40.29 -20.79 -13.69
C ASN A 876 -41.49 -21.27 -14.53
N ASN A 877 -42.10 -20.36 -15.30
CA ASN A 877 -43.20 -20.65 -16.22
C ASN A 877 -42.80 -20.41 -17.69
N LEU A 878 -41.54 -20.74 -18.03
CA LEU A 878 -40.98 -20.61 -19.38
C LEU A 878 -41.57 -21.66 -20.33
N SER A 879 -41.64 -21.32 -21.61
CA SER A 879 -42.28 -22.15 -22.64
C SER A 879 -41.51 -22.17 -23.96
N GLY A 880 -41.83 -23.14 -24.82
CA GLY A 880 -41.23 -23.25 -26.16
C GLY A 880 -39.90 -24.00 -26.19
N ARG A 881 -39.23 -23.93 -27.35
CA ARG A 881 -38.00 -24.68 -27.60
C ARG A 881 -36.80 -24.05 -26.89
N ILE A 882 -35.98 -24.87 -26.22
CA ILE A 882 -34.69 -24.44 -25.67
C ILE A 882 -33.76 -24.03 -26.84
N PRO A 883 -33.23 -22.79 -26.85
CA PRO A 883 -32.32 -22.33 -27.89
C PRO A 883 -31.01 -23.13 -27.95
N THR A 884 -30.41 -23.15 -29.13
CA THR A 884 -29.11 -23.77 -29.37
C THR A 884 -28.03 -22.71 -29.55
N GLY A 885 -26.85 -22.95 -28.99
CA GLY A 885 -25.65 -22.14 -29.18
C GLY A 885 -24.43 -22.91 -28.69
N ASN A 886 -23.22 -22.55 -29.15
CA ASN A 886 -21.99 -23.30 -28.86
C ASN A 886 -21.80 -23.56 -27.37
N GLN A 887 -22.02 -22.54 -26.53
CA GLN A 887 -21.88 -22.67 -25.08
C GLN A 887 -23.09 -23.38 -24.45
N LEU A 888 -24.31 -23.11 -24.91
CA LEU A 888 -25.54 -23.71 -24.36
C LEU A 888 -25.59 -25.24 -24.53
N GLN A 889 -24.99 -25.76 -25.60
CA GLN A 889 -24.93 -27.20 -25.88
C GLN A 889 -24.04 -27.96 -24.89
N THR A 890 -23.17 -27.27 -24.15
CA THR A 890 -22.37 -27.88 -23.08
C THR A 890 -23.18 -28.17 -21.82
N PHE A 891 -24.34 -27.52 -21.66
CA PHE A 891 -25.26 -27.74 -20.53
C PHE A 891 -26.15 -28.94 -20.77
N THR A 892 -25.65 -30.12 -20.42
CA THR A 892 -26.37 -31.40 -20.60
C THR A 892 -27.25 -31.79 -19.42
N ASP A 893 -27.14 -31.10 -18.28
CA ASP A 893 -27.94 -31.38 -17.09
C ASP A 893 -29.38 -30.84 -17.24
N PRO A 894 -30.41 -31.71 -17.27
CA PRO A 894 -31.81 -31.27 -17.38
C PRO A 894 -32.31 -30.53 -16.13
N SER A 895 -31.62 -30.63 -14.99
CA SER A 895 -31.98 -29.93 -13.75
C SER A 895 -32.02 -28.41 -13.92
N ILE A 896 -31.22 -27.87 -14.86
CA ILE A 896 -31.16 -26.46 -15.23
C ILE A 896 -32.54 -25.89 -15.62
N TYR A 897 -33.41 -26.72 -16.20
CA TYR A 897 -34.69 -26.30 -16.76
C TYR A 897 -35.90 -26.89 -16.02
N VAL A 898 -35.68 -27.71 -14.98
CA VAL A 898 -36.75 -28.43 -14.27
C VAL A 898 -37.81 -27.46 -13.72
N GLY A 899 -39.07 -27.89 -13.62
CA GLY A 899 -40.17 -27.04 -13.12
C GLY A 899 -40.83 -26.14 -14.17
N ASN A 900 -40.25 -26.01 -15.38
CA ASN A 900 -40.87 -25.32 -16.51
C ASN A 900 -41.67 -26.32 -17.37
N ARG A 901 -43.00 -26.35 -17.22
CA ARG A 901 -43.84 -27.39 -17.83
C ARG A 901 -43.86 -27.37 -19.37
N ASP A 902 -43.76 -26.18 -19.95
CA ASP A 902 -43.98 -25.95 -21.38
C ASP A 902 -42.69 -25.82 -22.19
N LEU A 903 -41.52 -25.99 -21.56
CA LEU A 903 -40.23 -26.09 -22.27
C LEU A 903 -40.08 -27.45 -22.96
N CYS A 904 -39.41 -27.48 -24.10
CA CYS A 904 -39.10 -28.69 -24.86
C CYS A 904 -37.76 -28.55 -25.63
N GLY A 905 -37.19 -29.67 -26.07
CA GLY A 905 -35.89 -29.72 -26.73
C GLY A 905 -34.74 -30.09 -25.78
N ALA A 906 -33.60 -30.51 -26.34
CA ALA A 906 -32.43 -30.93 -25.57
C ALA A 906 -31.97 -29.81 -24.62
N PRO A 907 -31.57 -30.12 -23.36
CA PRO A 907 -31.35 -31.46 -22.80
C PRO A 907 -32.59 -32.13 -22.18
N LEU A 908 -33.79 -31.53 -22.27
CA LEU A 908 -35.00 -32.15 -21.74
C LEU A 908 -35.43 -33.35 -22.60
N PRO A 909 -36.00 -34.42 -21.99
CA PRO A 909 -36.51 -35.58 -22.73
C PRO A 909 -37.77 -35.27 -23.55
N LYS A 910 -38.38 -34.09 -23.36
CA LYS A 910 -39.60 -33.66 -24.03
C LYS A 910 -39.27 -33.10 -25.42
N ASN A 911 -39.65 -33.82 -26.47
CA ASN A 911 -39.50 -33.36 -27.85
C ASN A 911 -40.49 -32.24 -28.19
N CYS A 912 -40.03 -31.20 -28.88
CA CYS A 912 -40.92 -30.19 -29.43
C CYS A 912 -41.66 -30.77 -30.64
N SER A 913 -42.98 -30.81 -30.60
CA SER A 913 -43.79 -31.18 -31.77
C SER A 913 -43.62 -30.09 -32.84
N ASN A 914 -43.14 -30.47 -34.03
CA ASN A 914 -43.06 -29.58 -35.18
C ASN A 914 -44.47 -29.15 -35.58
N ASN A 915 -44.90 -27.96 -35.17
CA ASN A 915 -45.77 -27.07 -35.94
C ASN A 915 -45.83 -25.72 -35.23
N GLU A 916 -45.30 -24.70 -35.93
CA GLU A 916 -45.72 -23.28 -35.96
C GLU A 916 -44.52 -22.34 -36.06
N ASP A 917 -44.06 -22.16 -37.30
CA ASP A 917 -43.51 -20.89 -37.77
C ASP A 917 -44.51 -20.28 -38.77
N GLN A 918 -44.94 -19.04 -38.49
CA GLN A 918 -45.72 -18.07 -39.31
C GLN A 918 -47.22 -18.39 -39.55
N THR A 919 -48.22 -17.59 -39.14
CA THR A 919 -48.48 -16.19 -39.53
C THR A 919 -49.75 -15.60 -38.84
N THR A 920 -49.71 -14.28 -38.56
CA THR A 920 -50.80 -13.25 -38.60
C THR A 920 -52.03 -13.25 -37.66
N MET A 921 -52.41 -12.00 -37.31
CA MET A 921 -53.53 -11.55 -36.48
C MET A 921 -54.92 -12.06 -36.89
N HIS A 922 -55.80 -12.39 -35.93
CA HIS A 922 -57.14 -11.77 -35.81
C HIS A 922 -57.91 -12.11 -34.52
N LYS A 923 -58.71 -11.11 -34.13
CA LYS A 923 -59.69 -10.90 -33.04
C LYS A 923 -60.63 -12.05 -32.59
N ASN A 924 -60.88 -12.01 -31.27
CA ASN A 924 -62.14 -12.19 -30.52
C ASN A 924 -62.99 -13.48 -30.57
N SER A 925 -63.22 -13.98 -29.34
CA SER A 925 -64.51 -14.35 -28.70
C SER A 925 -64.84 -15.84 -28.47
N LYS A 926 -64.96 -16.14 -27.15
CA LYS A 926 -65.92 -16.97 -26.40
C LYS A 926 -66.23 -18.44 -26.77
N ALA A 927 -66.05 -19.28 -25.73
CA ALA A 927 -66.87 -20.43 -25.25
C ALA A 927 -66.96 -21.67 -26.16
N ALA A 928 -66.94 -22.93 -25.73
CA ALA A 928 -67.16 -23.57 -24.43
C ALA A 928 -66.57 -25.01 -24.40
N ASN A 929 -66.35 -25.52 -23.18
CA ASN A 929 -66.53 -26.90 -22.68
C ASN A 929 -66.03 -28.13 -23.47
N HIS A 930 -65.15 -28.94 -22.86
CA HIS A 930 -65.51 -30.31 -22.46
C HIS A 930 -64.58 -30.93 -21.39
N LYS A 931 -65.20 -31.45 -20.33
CA LYS A 931 -64.64 -32.35 -19.31
C LYS A 931 -64.21 -33.68 -19.96
N SER A 932 -63.05 -34.21 -19.58
CA SER A 932 -62.87 -35.54 -18.97
C SER A 932 -61.37 -35.85 -18.79
N ASN A 933 -60.91 -36.01 -17.53
CA ASN A 933 -59.75 -36.85 -17.11
C ASN A 933 -59.36 -36.70 -15.62
N LYS A 934 -60.30 -36.37 -14.73
CA LYS A 934 -60.05 -36.25 -13.29
C LYS A 934 -60.36 -37.49 -12.45
N VAL A 935 -60.80 -38.62 -13.02
CA VAL A 935 -61.21 -39.80 -12.22
C VAL A 935 -60.08 -40.83 -12.07
N TRP A 936 -59.26 -41.04 -13.09
CA TRP A 936 -58.21 -42.07 -13.06
C TRP A 936 -57.02 -41.72 -12.14
N PHE A 937 -56.66 -40.43 -12.04
CA PHE A 937 -55.54 -39.97 -11.22
C PHE A 937 -55.75 -40.16 -9.70
N TYR A 938 -56.98 -40.14 -9.20
CA TYR A 938 -57.25 -40.32 -7.77
C TYR A 938 -57.29 -41.78 -7.34
N ILE A 939 -57.55 -42.72 -8.26
CA ILE A 939 -57.55 -44.16 -7.97
C ILE A 939 -56.11 -44.68 -7.77
N ASP A 940 -55.14 -44.12 -8.50
CA ASP A 940 -53.72 -44.52 -8.42
C ASP A 940 -53.02 -43.99 -7.16
N ILE A 941 -53.38 -42.79 -6.69
CA ILE A 941 -52.79 -42.22 -5.46
C ILE A 941 -53.31 -42.95 -4.21
N MET A 942 -54.59 -43.36 -4.21
CA MET A 942 -55.21 -44.04 -3.06
C MET A 942 -54.70 -45.47 -2.87
N SER A 943 -54.37 -46.18 -3.94
CA SER A 943 -53.81 -47.55 -3.85
C SER A 943 -52.37 -47.56 -3.33
N GLY A 944 -51.54 -46.58 -3.72
CA GLY A 944 -50.17 -46.43 -3.23
C GLY A 944 -50.09 -46.06 -1.73
N PHE A 945 -50.99 -45.20 -1.25
CA PHE A 945 -51.02 -44.82 0.16
C PHE A 945 -51.49 -45.96 1.07
N ALA A 946 -52.48 -46.74 0.63
CA ALA A 946 -52.96 -47.91 1.37
C ALA A 946 -51.87 -48.99 1.52
N ALA A 947 -51.11 -49.28 0.45
CA ALA A 947 -50.03 -50.27 0.48
C ALA A 947 -48.88 -49.85 1.42
N GLY A 948 -48.48 -48.56 1.39
CA GLY A 948 -47.42 -48.04 2.26
C GLY A 948 -47.82 -47.99 3.74
N PHE A 949 -49.07 -47.59 4.03
CA PHE A 949 -49.59 -47.51 5.39
C PHE A 949 -49.71 -48.90 6.05
N TRP A 950 -50.21 -49.91 5.32
CA TRP A 950 -50.35 -51.27 5.83
C TRP A 950 -49.03 -52.04 5.90
N GLY A 951 -48.05 -51.74 5.06
CA GLY A 951 -46.70 -52.34 5.14
C GLY A 951 -45.99 -52.00 6.46
N VAL A 952 -46.09 -50.73 6.89
CA VAL A 952 -45.49 -50.26 8.15
C VAL A 952 -46.24 -50.80 9.37
N ILE A 953 -47.58 -50.78 9.37
CA ILE A 953 -48.38 -51.31 10.47
C ILE A 953 -48.26 -52.84 10.59
N GLY A 954 -48.25 -53.56 9.47
CA GLY A 954 -48.05 -55.00 9.44
C GLY A 954 -46.72 -55.42 10.08
N LEU A 955 -45.62 -54.75 9.73
CA LEU A 955 -44.31 -54.98 10.34
C LEU A 955 -44.30 -54.75 11.86
N LEU A 956 -45.05 -53.75 12.34
CA LEU A 956 -45.16 -53.42 13.76
C LEU A 956 -46.07 -54.37 14.56
N LEU A 957 -47.00 -55.08 13.92
CA LEU A 957 -47.88 -56.08 14.55
C LEU A 957 -47.16 -57.42 14.80
N PHE A 958 -46.26 -57.84 13.91
CA PHE A 958 -45.62 -59.17 13.98
C PHE A 958 -44.25 -59.19 14.69
N LYS A 959 -43.50 -58.07 14.73
CA LYS A 959 -42.20 -57.98 15.43
C LYS A 959 -42.32 -57.31 16.79
N LYS A 960 -42.51 -58.12 17.83
CA LYS A 960 -42.68 -57.68 19.23
C LYS A 960 -41.52 -56.79 19.74
N ASP A 961 -40.30 -57.00 19.27
CA ASP A 961 -39.11 -56.22 19.68
C ASP A 961 -39.10 -54.80 19.11
N TRP A 962 -39.59 -54.60 17.89
CA TRP A 962 -39.62 -53.30 17.22
C TRP A 962 -40.69 -52.39 17.84
N ARG A 963 -41.83 -52.98 18.22
CA ARG A 963 -42.89 -52.31 18.96
C ARG A 963 -42.37 -51.73 20.29
N HIS A 964 -41.60 -52.51 21.05
CA HIS A 964 -41.07 -52.04 22.34
C HIS A 964 -40.01 -50.94 22.18
N LYS A 965 -39.18 -50.99 21.13
CA LYS A 965 -38.22 -49.91 20.85
C LYS A 965 -38.91 -48.62 20.43
N LEU A 966 -39.94 -48.70 19.58
CA LEU A 966 -40.70 -47.53 19.13
C LEU A 966 -41.44 -46.83 20.29
N PHE A 967 -42.10 -47.58 21.16
CA PHE A 967 -42.78 -47.01 22.33
C PHE A 967 -41.81 -46.47 23.39
N ARG A 968 -40.62 -47.06 23.53
CA ARG A 968 -39.58 -46.54 24.42
C ARG A 968 -39.00 -45.22 23.89
N PHE A 969 -38.76 -45.15 22.58
CA PHE A 969 -38.30 -43.93 21.92
C PHE A 969 -39.33 -42.79 21.96
N SER A 970 -40.62 -43.09 21.73
CA SER A 970 -41.66 -42.06 21.83
C SER A 970 -41.84 -41.56 23.26
N LYS A 971 -41.68 -42.45 24.26
CA LYS A 971 -41.72 -42.08 25.68
C LYS A 971 -40.51 -41.20 26.07
N GLU A 972 -39.31 -41.52 25.60
CA GLU A 972 -38.11 -40.68 25.82
C GLU A 972 -38.22 -39.30 25.17
N ILE A 973 -38.88 -39.20 24.01
CA ILE A 973 -39.15 -37.91 23.35
C ILE A 973 -40.22 -37.12 24.11
N MET A 974 -41.31 -37.77 24.53
CA MET A 974 -42.37 -37.11 25.31
C MET A 974 -41.85 -36.62 26.66
N ASP A 975 -41.01 -37.39 27.35
CA ASP A 975 -40.42 -36.99 28.62
C ASP A 975 -39.40 -35.84 28.44
N LYS A 976 -38.68 -35.78 27.30
CA LYS A 976 -37.83 -34.63 26.94
C LYS A 976 -38.62 -33.36 26.60
N ILE A 977 -39.79 -33.51 25.98
CA ILE A 977 -40.67 -32.38 25.63
C ILE A 977 -41.42 -31.88 26.88
N TYR A 978 -41.81 -32.76 27.79
CA TYR A 978 -42.50 -32.37 29.03
C TYR A 978 -41.56 -31.67 30.04
N CYS A 979 -40.29 -32.08 30.11
CA CYS A 979 -39.31 -31.46 31.01
C CYS A 979 -38.72 -30.14 30.48
N SER A 980 -38.79 -29.84 29.18
CA SER A 980 -38.28 -28.57 28.61
C SER A 980 -39.32 -27.44 28.56
N GLY A 981 -40.60 -27.73 28.81
CA GLY A 981 -41.69 -26.73 28.86
C GLY A 981 -41.95 -26.10 30.23
N ALA A 982 -41.22 -26.48 31.29
CA ALA A 982 -41.42 -26.02 32.66
C ALA A 982 -40.15 -25.45 33.30
N LYS A 983 -39.54 -24.45 32.64
CA LYS A 983 -38.76 -23.34 33.21
C LYS A 983 -38.43 -22.41 32.04
N SER A 984 -39.00 -21.21 32.09
CA SER A 984 -38.97 -20.12 31.11
C SER A 984 -37.64 -19.90 30.41
#